data_AF-A0A932E7G0-F1
#
_entry.id   AF-A0A932E7G0-F1
#
_cell.length_a   1.000
_cell.length_b   1.000
_cell.length_c   1.000
_cell.angle_alpha   90.00
_cell.angle_beta   90.00
_cell.angle_gamma   90.00
#
_symmetry.space_group_name_H-M   'P 1'
#
loop_
_entity.id
_entity.type
_entity.pdbx_description
1 polymer ?
#
loop_
_entity_poly.entity_id
_entity_poly.type
_entity_poly.pdbx_seq_one_letter_code
_entity_poly.pdbx_strand_id
1 'polypeptide(L)'
;MSSIATAAPAKRVALVFDDGPRPEDATPLLALLAREKISVTFALVGERVREHPELARAIAAAGHEIANHSQTHAHPRDLSDAALAAEVGDSQALILRAAGVAPRWYWPPFLEEDSRLPALTTRVGLGIYRPPHVVVSKDYDRAVDAAEIRRLATTDVGDGSVILFHEWRAETREQLPEILAELRRQGCEFLTFSGLRAALDREAAAAPPPAPAAAPASATAIPDGGVALLGDDWGAFKQSAGDGNWDAIKSGAVEVSGQPFARALRVETTRDLSPPWAVEMRASLERSVRKGDTGFVRFFARARESADETGAGQTRVVVQRAGQPYTKSLESVVQMRGDWQEFLMPFTFAEDYAAGEAEVSFGFGFKRETVEIGGVQVLNYGTKVERAALPKTRFSYAGREPEAAWRQEALARIEQVRKSDFVIEVRDAAGQPVGGCAVRVEQVRSAFQFGSALQFKRLVSDVPEDAKYREVARELFNAASPENDLKWYAWIGESKNTATREQTFAALRWLRANGFHVRGHVLVWPGWKNLPEIVRSLRGAKQQVQIPALVTAHIADIAAATREWVQEWDVLNEPFDNHDLMALFGNDVMLDWFKTAAANVAPGAPLYLNDYANHDLLADRPHCLEFFKVAKFLRTKGAPLGGLGLQGHIGAQPNPPINVLATLDAYAEMKLPIRITEFDIDTDDEQLQADYTRDFLILAYSHPSVVGVQHWGFWQQAHWRPKSALFRADWSEKPSAKVYRDLVLRQWRTRLQGQAGAKGKVAGRGFHGDYVVTVEKDGKHAQQTFALRPEEARTTVVVKLP
;
A
#
# COMPACT_ATOMS: atom_id res chain seq x y z
N MET A 1 -43.00 12.71 5.83
CA MET A 1 -42.15 12.25 6.95
C MET A 1 -40.83 12.97 6.81
N SER A 2 -40.43 13.74 7.82
CA SER A 2 -39.22 14.55 7.81
C SER A 2 -37.97 13.67 7.78
N SER A 3 -37.09 13.95 6.82
CA SER A 3 -35.72 13.44 6.77
C SER A 3 -34.94 13.99 7.96
N ILE A 4 -34.48 13.12 8.86
CA ILE A 4 -33.50 13.47 9.88
C ILE A 4 -32.14 13.42 9.20
N ALA A 5 -31.61 14.60 8.87
CA ALA A 5 -30.19 14.74 8.52
C ALA A 5 -29.36 14.40 9.76
N THR A 6 -28.65 13.28 9.74
CA THR A 6 -27.63 12.97 10.75
C THR A 6 -26.46 13.94 10.56
N ALA A 7 -26.23 14.82 11.54
CA ALA A 7 -25.08 15.71 11.57
C ALA A 7 -23.78 14.89 11.54
N ALA A 8 -22.76 15.39 10.82
CA ALA A 8 -21.42 14.80 10.85
C ALA A 8 -20.88 14.79 12.30
N PRO A 9 -20.14 13.74 12.70
CA PRO A 9 -19.57 13.67 14.05
C PRO A 9 -18.61 14.84 14.30
N ALA A 10 -18.63 15.39 15.51
CA ALA A 10 -17.76 16.49 15.91
C ALA A 10 -16.28 16.06 15.91
N LYS A 11 -15.37 16.94 15.48
CA LYS A 11 -13.92 16.69 15.51
C LYS A 11 -13.41 16.93 16.94
N ARG A 12 -12.96 15.91 17.64
CA ARG A 12 -12.38 16.06 18.99
C ARG A 12 -10.92 16.45 18.86
N VAL A 13 -10.53 17.54 19.51
CA VAL A 13 -9.17 18.08 19.47
C VAL A 13 -8.70 18.44 20.87
N ALA A 14 -7.40 18.45 21.09
CA ALA A 14 -6.82 18.96 22.32
C ALA A 14 -5.88 20.13 22.03
N LEU A 15 -5.88 21.13 22.90
CA LEU A 15 -4.89 22.20 22.87
C LEU A 15 -3.87 21.92 23.98
N VAL A 16 -2.59 22.12 23.64
CA VAL A 16 -1.51 22.03 24.61
C VAL A 16 -0.69 23.32 24.62
N PHE A 17 -0.42 23.83 25.82
CA PHE A 17 0.46 24.96 26.06
C PHE A 17 1.69 24.48 26.83
N ASP A 18 2.82 24.54 26.16
CA ASP A 18 4.08 24.06 26.71
C ASP A 18 4.95 25.24 27.18
N ASP A 19 6.08 24.89 27.77
CA ASP A 19 7.08 25.83 28.26
C ASP A 19 6.70 26.70 29.48
N GLY A 20 5.62 26.32 30.16
CA GLY A 20 5.12 27.00 31.35
C GLY A 20 5.56 26.39 32.69
N PRO A 21 5.12 26.97 33.82
CA PRO A 21 4.28 28.17 33.92
C PRO A 21 5.10 29.44 34.23
N ARG A 22 4.72 30.60 33.66
CA ARG A 22 5.33 31.91 33.98
C ARG A 22 4.25 32.92 34.42
N PRO A 23 4.47 33.77 35.44
CA PRO A 23 3.43 34.66 35.97
C PRO A 23 2.79 35.58 34.93
N GLU A 24 3.61 36.18 34.06
CA GLU A 24 3.21 37.11 33.01
C GLU A 24 2.39 36.48 31.88
N ASP A 25 2.43 35.15 31.77
CA ASP A 25 1.84 34.40 30.66
C ASP A 25 0.68 33.51 31.13
N ALA A 26 0.88 32.72 32.18
CA ALA A 26 -0.12 31.81 32.75
C ALA A 26 -1.37 32.55 33.23
N THR A 27 -1.20 33.66 33.97
CA THR A 27 -2.31 34.39 34.58
C THR A 27 -3.30 34.94 33.54
N PRO A 28 -2.87 35.70 32.51
CA PRO A 28 -3.79 36.15 31.47
C PRO A 28 -4.34 35.00 30.62
N LEU A 29 -3.57 33.93 30.38
CA LEU A 29 -4.05 32.76 29.65
C LEU A 29 -5.16 32.01 30.41
N LEU A 30 -5.01 31.78 31.71
CA LEU A 30 -6.07 31.18 32.55
C LEU A 30 -7.34 32.02 32.54
N ALA A 31 -7.21 33.35 32.65
CA ALA A 31 -8.35 34.27 32.56
C ALA A 31 -9.03 34.23 31.19
N LEU A 32 -8.30 33.94 30.12
CA LEU A 32 -8.82 33.81 28.76
C LEU A 32 -9.54 32.47 28.56
N LEU A 33 -8.92 31.36 28.98
CA LEU A 33 -9.49 30.01 28.91
C LEU A 33 -10.79 29.91 29.73
N ALA A 34 -10.86 30.57 30.89
CA ALA A 34 -12.07 30.67 31.70
C ALA A 34 -13.21 31.42 30.98
N ARG A 35 -12.91 32.49 30.23
CA ARG A 35 -13.91 33.21 29.42
C ARG A 35 -14.40 32.37 28.25
N GLU A 36 -13.49 31.63 27.62
CA GLU A 36 -13.78 30.73 26.50
C GLU A 36 -14.45 29.42 26.92
N LYS A 37 -14.48 29.13 28.24
CA LYS A 37 -15.10 27.94 28.84
C LYS A 37 -14.56 26.64 28.25
N ILE A 38 -13.23 26.55 28.08
CA ILE A 38 -12.55 25.35 27.61
C ILE A 38 -11.53 24.86 28.65
N SER A 39 -11.32 23.55 28.69
CA SER A 39 -10.19 22.94 29.38
C SER A 39 -9.13 22.50 28.38
N VAL A 40 -7.87 22.79 28.69
CA VAL A 40 -6.71 22.45 27.85
C VAL A 40 -5.68 21.67 28.67
N THR A 41 -4.59 21.26 28.03
CA THR A 41 -3.45 20.63 28.71
C THR A 41 -2.30 21.63 28.81
N PHE A 42 -1.68 21.74 29.97
CA PHE A 42 -0.43 22.49 30.17
C PHE A 42 0.71 21.49 30.37
N ALA A 43 1.73 21.52 29.52
CA ALA A 43 2.93 20.72 29.73
C ALA A 43 3.97 21.56 30.48
N LEU A 44 4.13 21.26 31.77
CA LEU A 44 4.91 22.10 32.68
C LEU A 44 6.36 21.63 32.77
N VAL A 45 7.27 22.60 32.79
CA VAL A 45 8.70 22.35 33.03
C VAL A 45 8.97 22.48 34.52
N GLY A 46 9.63 21.47 35.09
CA GLY A 46 9.83 21.37 36.54
C GLY A 46 10.50 22.59 37.14
N GLU A 47 11.52 23.17 36.51
CA GLU A 47 12.20 24.38 37.00
C GLU A 47 11.24 25.56 37.19
N ARG A 48 10.36 25.79 36.21
CA ARG A 48 9.36 26.87 36.26
C ARG A 48 8.32 26.62 37.35
N VAL A 49 7.96 25.36 37.58
CA VAL A 49 7.08 24.95 38.69
C VAL A 49 7.76 25.14 40.06
N ARG A 50 9.09 24.97 40.14
CA ARG A 50 9.84 25.26 41.39
C ARG A 50 9.78 26.73 41.74
N GLU A 51 9.91 27.58 40.73
CA GLU A 51 9.90 29.04 40.87
C GLU A 51 8.49 29.56 41.19
N HIS A 52 7.47 28.96 40.56
CA HIS A 52 6.08 29.40 40.64
C HIS A 52 5.09 28.26 40.97
N PRO A 53 5.23 27.60 42.14
CA PRO A 53 4.38 26.48 42.52
C PRO A 53 2.90 26.86 42.68
N GLU A 54 2.61 28.12 42.99
CA GLU A 54 1.27 28.68 43.03
C GLU A 54 0.57 28.68 41.67
N LEU A 55 1.30 28.86 40.57
CA LEU A 55 0.71 28.81 39.23
C LEU A 55 0.35 27.39 38.82
N ALA A 56 1.20 26.41 39.13
CA ALA A 56 0.87 25.01 38.93
C ALA A 56 -0.40 24.60 39.71
N ARG A 57 -0.58 25.10 40.94
CA ARG A 57 -1.84 24.95 41.69
C ARG A 57 -3.01 25.65 41.02
N ALA A 58 -2.82 26.87 40.55
CA ALA A 58 -3.88 27.65 39.90
C ALA A 58 -4.36 26.97 38.61
N ILE A 59 -3.45 26.44 37.80
CA ILE A 59 -3.75 25.67 36.57
C ILE A 59 -4.59 24.43 36.90
N ALA A 60 -4.18 23.64 37.89
CA ALA A 60 -4.94 22.48 38.33
C ALA A 60 -6.31 22.85 38.92
N ALA A 61 -6.37 23.88 39.76
CA ALA A 61 -7.60 24.36 40.39
C ALA A 61 -8.59 24.95 39.37
N ALA A 62 -8.11 25.48 38.24
CA ALA A 62 -8.91 25.93 37.12
C ALA A 62 -9.50 24.79 36.28
N GLY A 63 -9.15 23.53 36.56
CA GLY A 63 -9.68 22.35 35.86
C GLY A 63 -8.99 22.04 34.53
N HIS A 64 -7.75 22.51 34.36
CA HIS A 64 -6.91 22.13 33.23
C HIS A 64 -6.08 20.87 33.56
N GLU A 65 -5.73 20.11 32.53
CA GLU A 65 -4.86 18.93 32.71
C GLU A 65 -3.40 19.38 32.74
N ILE A 66 -2.60 18.75 33.60
CA ILE A 66 -1.16 18.99 33.67
C ILE A 66 -0.42 17.77 33.13
N ALA A 67 0.48 18.00 32.17
CA ALA A 67 1.45 17.05 31.65
C ALA A 67 2.87 17.40 32.12
N ASN A 68 3.73 16.39 32.20
CA ASN A 68 5.14 16.55 32.52
C ASN A 68 5.94 16.85 31.24
N HIS A 69 6.67 17.97 31.23
CA HIS A 69 7.50 18.43 30.12
C HIS A 69 9.00 18.48 30.48
N SER A 70 9.45 17.48 31.25
CA SER A 70 10.80 17.37 31.81
C SER A 70 11.12 18.41 32.90
N GLN A 71 12.31 18.30 33.49
CA GLN A 71 12.75 19.13 34.61
C GLN A 71 13.32 20.46 34.14
N THR A 72 14.14 20.46 33.09
CA THR A 72 14.89 21.62 32.58
C THR A 72 14.63 21.94 31.10
N HIS A 73 13.75 21.18 30.43
CA HIS A 73 13.50 21.30 28.99
C HIS A 73 14.73 21.00 28.12
N ALA A 74 15.61 20.11 28.58
CA ALA A 74 16.77 19.66 27.81
C ALA A 74 16.37 18.66 26.69
N HIS A 75 17.14 18.63 25.60
CA HIS A 75 16.98 17.63 24.54
C HIS A 75 17.30 16.23 25.10
N PRO A 76 16.34 15.27 25.08
CA PRO A 76 16.55 13.93 25.64
C PRO A 76 17.81 13.22 25.10
N ARG A 77 18.14 13.45 23.83
CA ARG A 77 19.27 12.82 23.13
C ARG A 77 20.63 13.29 23.62
N ASP A 78 20.70 14.49 24.20
CA ASP A 78 21.95 15.08 24.71
C ASP A 78 22.24 14.66 26.16
N LEU A 79 21.32 13.94 26.79
CA LEU A 79 21.40 13.54 28.19
C LEU A 79 21.91 12.11 28.35
N SER A 80 22.73 11.90 29.39
CA SER A 80 23.04 10.56 29.88
C SER A 80 21.80 9.89 30.45
N ASP A 81 21.82 8.55 30.57
CA ASP A 81 20.67 7.79 31.10
C ASP A 81 20.25 8.25 32.50
N ALA A 82 21.23 8.58 33.36
CA ALA A 82 20.97 9.08 34.70
C ALA A 82 20.35 10.49 34.68
N ALA A 83 20.85 11.36 33.80
CA ALA A 83 20.32 12.71 33.66
C ALA A 83 18.90 12.70 33.07
N LEU A 84 18.64 11.88 32.06
CA LEU A 84 17.30 11.73 31.48
C LEU A 84 16.31 11.12 32.48
N ALA A 85 16.75 10.16 33.30
CA ALA A 85 15.92 9.63 34.38
C ALA A 85 15.54 10.70 35.42
N ALA A 86 16.50 11.56 35.79
CA ALA A 86 16.27 12.69 36.68
C ALA A 86 15.33 13.73 36.06
N GLU A 87 15.51 14.07 34.77
CA GLU A 87 14.62 14.99 34.04
C GLU A 87 13.15 14.59 34.14
N VAL A 88 12.85 13.31 33.94
CA VAL A 88 11.47 12.80 33.97
C VAL A 88 10.98 12.68 35.42
N GLY A 89 11.79 12.08 36.30
CA GLY A 89 11.40 11.73 37.67
C GLY A 89 11.28 12.92 38.62
N ASP A 90 12.24 13.85 38.58
CA ASP A 90 12.26 15.01 39.48
C ASP A 90 11.11 15.96 39.14
N SER A 91 10.86 16.19 37.85
CA SER A 91 9.73 16.99 37.38
C SER A 91 8.40 16.37 37.83
N GLN A 92 8.27 15.04 37.72
CA GLN A 92 7.06 14.34 38.14
C GLN A 92 6.77 14.52 39.64
N ALA A 93 7.79 14.34 40.47
CA ALA A 93 7.68 14.50 41.92
C ALA A 93 7.41 15.97 42.33
N LEU A 94 8.02 16.91 41.62
CA LEU A 94 7.87 18.34 41.88
C LEU A 94 6.46 18.84 41.50
N ILE A 95 5.96 18.48 40.32
CA ILE A 95 4.61 18.86 39.87
C ILE A 95 3.56 18.30 40.82
N LEU A 96 3.66 17.01 41.20
CA LEU A 96 2.75 16.41 42.18
C LEU A 96 2.74 17.18 43.50
N ARG A 97 3.91 17.55 44.03
CA ARG A 97 4.03 18.32 45.27
C ARG A 97 3.45 19.72 45.16
N ALA A 98 3.71 20.40 44.04
CA ALA A 98 3.29 21.78 43.84
C ALA A 98 1.79 21.87 43.58
N ALA A 99 1.29 21.16 42.56
CA ALA A 99 -0.07 21.25 42.04
C ALA A 99 -1.07 20.35 42.79
N GLY A 100 -0.60 19.35 43.55
CA GLY A 100 -1.45 18.37 44.23
C GLY A 100 -2.04 17.30 43.29
N VAL A 101 -1.65 17.30 42.01
CA VAL A 101 -2.07 16.33 40.99
C VAL A 101 -0.83 15.71 40.34
N ALA A 102 -0.80 14.39 40.23
CA ALA A 102 0.26 13.69 39.51
C ALA A 102 -0.06 13.75 38.01
N PRO A 103 0.84 14.28 37.16
CA PRO A 103 0.67 14.17 35.71
C PRO A 103 0.54 12.71 35.28
N ARG A 104 -0.38 12.44 34.37
CA ARG A 104 -0.53 11.11 33.72
C ARG A 104 0.32 10.99 32.46
N TRP A 105 0.56 12.12 31.82
CA TRP A 105 1.17 12.18 30.49
C TRP A 105 2.53 12.86 30.55
N TYR A 106 3.50 12.24 29.89
CA TYR A 106 4.75 12.86 29.51
C TYR A 106 4.62 13.39 28.10
N TRP A 107 4.92 14.68 27.93
CA TRP A 107 5.00 15.33 26.63
C TRP A 107 6.47 15.68 26.41
N PRO A 108 7.18 15.04 25.47
CA PRO A 108 8.62 15.21 25.36
C PRO A 108 9.00 16.62 24.86
N PRO A 109 9.99 17.29 25.48
CA PRO A 109 10.62 18.48 24.91
C PRO A 109 10.99 18.26 23.44
N PHE A 110 10.72 19.28 22.61
CA PHE A 110 10.98 19.25 21.16
C PHE A 110 10.26 18.12 20.39
N LEU A 111 9.26 17.48 21.01
CA LEU A 111 8.60 16.27 20.50
C LEU A 111 9.58 15.12 20.19
N GLU A 112 10.72 15.08 20.88
CA GLU A 112 11.76 14.09 20.61
C GLU A 112 11.40 12.70 21.14
N GLU A 113 11.43 11.71 20.25
CA GLU A 113 11.37 10.32 20.64
C GLU A 113 12.78 9.78 20.96
N ASP A 114 12.89 9.12 22.10
CA ASP A 114 14.11 8.46 22.58
C ASP A 114 13.73 7.08 23.13
N SER A 115 14.50 6.05 22.75
CA SER A 115 14.21 4.64 23.09
C SER A 115 14.23 4.36 24.60
N ARG A 116 14.85 5.23 25.41
CA ARG A 116 14.92 5.13 26.87
C ARG A 116 13.66 5.65 27.56
N LEU A 117 12.94 6.59 26.94
CA LEU A 117 11.78 7.26 27.54
C LEU A 117 10.64 6.32 27.96
N PRO A 118 10.25 5.28 27.19
CA PRO A 118 9.17 4.37 27.60
C PRO A 118 9.42 3.70 28.96
N ALA A 119 10.65 3.24 29.19
CA ALA A 119 11.02 2.59 30.44
C ALA A 119 11.07 3.61 31.60
N LEU A 120 11.59 4.81 31.36
CA LEU A 120 11.71 5.86 32.38
C LEU A 120 10.35 6.43 32.80
N THR A 121 9.49 6.74 31.83
CA THR A 121 8.13 7.24 32.09
C THR A 121 7.27 6.20 32.82
N THR A 122 7.33 4.93 32.42
CA THR A 122 6.61 3.84 33.10
C THR A 122 7.00 3.71 34.57
N ARG A 123 8.30 3.85 34.91
CA ARG A 123 8.80 3.76 36.30
C ARG A 123 8.18 4.81 37.22
N VAL A 124 7.76 5.95 36.70
CA VAL A 124 7.17 7.05 37.47
C VAL A 124 5.66 7.22 37.21
N GLY A 125 5.02 6.22 36.63
CA GLY A 125 3.57 6.18 36.40
C GLY A 125 3.09 7.10 35.27
N LEU A 126 3.98 7.48 34.35
CA LEU A 126 3.66 8.30 33.18
C LEU A 126 3.46 7.45 31.93
N GLY A 127 2.51 7.84 31.09
CA GLY A 127 2.44 7.43 29.69
C GLY A 127 3.00 8.52 28.78
N ILE A 128 3.71 8.18 27.71
CA ILE A 128 4.09 9.18 26.69
C ILE A 128 2.85 9.48 25.84
N TYR A 129 2.43 10.74 25.77
CA TYR A 129 1.27 11.10 24.96
C TYR A 129 1.65 11.19 23.48
N ARG A 130 1.14 10.26 22.68
CA ARG A 130 1.34 10.20 21.23
C ARG A 130 0.00 10.44 20.50
N PRO A 131 -0.27 11.67 20.03
CA PRO A 131 -1.49 11.94 19.28
C PRO A 131 -1.39 11.39 17.85
N PRO A 132 -2.52 11.04 17.22
CA PRO A 132 -2.55 10.67 15.79
C PRO A 132 -1.99 11.76 14.86
N HIS A 133 -2.16 13.02 15.25
CA HIS A 133 -1.71 14.18 14.49
C HIS A 133 -1.41 15.36 15.42
N VAL A 134 -0.31 16.07 15.14
CA VAL A 134 0.07 17.31 15.84
C VAL A 134 0.00 18.48 14.86
N VAL A 135 -0.81 19.48 15.17
CA VAL A 135 -0.88 20.76 14.46
C VAL A 135 0.07 21.74 15.15
N VAL A 136 1.19 22.04 14.50
CA VAL A 136 2.21 22.94 15.05
C VAL A 136 1.91 24.37 14.63
N SER A 137 1.56 25.23 15.60
CA SER A 137 1.27 26.65 15.36
C SER A 137 2.49 27.48 14.94
N LYS A 138 3.69 26.94 15.19
CA LYS A 138 5.00 27.60 15.01
C LYS A 138 5.16 28.89 15.81
N ASP A 139 4.40 29.05 16.89
CA ASP A 139 4.49 30.21 17.76
C ASP A 139 5.80 30.31 18.57
N TYR A 140 6.64 29.26 18.55
CA TYR A 140 8.02 29.33 19.03
C TYR A 140 8.92 30.21 18.16
N ASP A 141 8.62 30.36 16.87
CA ASP A 141 9.39 31.20 15.95
C ASP A 141 8.89 32.65 16.03
N ARG A 142 9.71 33.53 16.61
CA ARG A 142 9.40 34.96 16.79
C ARG A 142 9.20 35.72 15.47
N ALA A 143 9.62 35.16 14.33
CA ALA A 143 9.37 35.74 13.02
C ALA A 143 7.94 35.47 12.49
N VAL A 144 7.25 34.48 13.05
CA VAL A 144 5.86 34.16 12.68
C VAL A 144 4.92 35.15 13.37
N ASP A 145 4.10 35.84 12.59
CA ASP A 145 3.14 36.82 13.11
C ASP A 145 1.84 36.16 13.62
N ALA A 146 1.00 36.97 14.27
CA ALA A 146 -0.26 36.54 14.87
C ALA A 146 -1.22 35.90 13.84
N ALA A 147 -1.33 36.47 12.64
CA ALA A 147 -2.24 35.97 11.62
C ALA A 147 -1.79 34.60 11.09
N GLU A 148 -0.48 34.40 10.93
CA GLU A 148 0.08 33.13 10.51
C GLU A 148 -0.03 32.07 11.60
N ILE A 149 0.17 32.41 12.88
CA ILE A 149 -0.11 31.50 14.03
C ILE A 149 -1.56 31.00 13.96
N ARG A 150 -2.52 31.92 13.77
CA ARG A 150 -3.94 31.57 13.64
C ARG A 150 -4.18 30.66 12.43
N ARG A 151 -3.61 30.98 11.27
CA ARG A 151 -3.76 30.19 10.05
C ARG A 151 -3.24 28.76 10.25
N LEU A 152 -2.03 28.61 10.79
CA LEU A 152 -1.40 27.31 11.02
C LEU A 152 -2.18 26.47 12.03
N ALA A 153 -2.67 27.09 13.12
CA ALA A 153 -3.47 26.42 14.14
C ALA A 153 -4.85 25.93 13.66
N THR A 154 -5.32 26.37 12.48
CA THR A 154 -6.69 26.12 12.01
C THR A 154 -6.78 25.44 10.63
N THR A 155 -5.68 25.24 9.92
CA THR A 155 -5.71 24.72 8.53
C THR A 155 -5.71 23.18 8.44
N ASP A 156 -4.95 22.48 9.29
CA ASP A 156 -4.74 21.02 9.19
C ASP A 156 -5.37 20.26 10.37
N VAL A 157 -6.61 20.64 10.74
CA VAL A 157 -7.26 20.13 11.95
C VAL A 157 -8.25 19.01 11.62
N GLY A 158 -7.90 17.80 12.07
CA GLY A 158 -8.73 16.59 12.02
C GLY A 158 -9.21 16.16 13.41
N ASP A 159 -10.06 15.15 13.44
CA ASP A 159 -10.42 14.46 14.68
C ASP A 159 -9.19 13.73 15.26
N GLY A 160 -8.95 13.86 16.55
CA GLY A 160 -7.74 13.35 17.21
C GLY A 160 -6.54 14.32 17.21
N SER A 161 -6.65 15.49 16.58
CA SER A 161 -5.54 16.46 16.53
C SER A 161 -5.19 17.04 17.90
N VAL A 162 -3.88 17.19 18.17
CA VAL A 162 -3.34 18.07 19.22
C VAL A 162 -2.79 19.33 18.58
N ILE A 163 -3.24 20.49 19.03
CA ILE A 163 -2.75 21.80 18.57
C ILE A 163 -1.75 22.31 19.60
N LEU A 164 -0.50 22.48 19.15
CA LEU A 164 0.64 22.83 19.98
C LEU A 164 0.89 24.35 19.98
N PHE A 165 0.95 24.91 21.17
CA PHE A 165 1.28 26.30 21.46
C PHE A 165 2.33 26.41 22.57
N HIS A 166 2.97 27.56 22.65
CA HIS A 166 3.89 27.91 23.74
C HIS A 166 3.25 29.00 24.61
N GLU A 167 3.17 28.76 25.92
CA GLU A 167 2.49 29.63 26.89
C GLU A 167 2.99 31.09 26.80
N TRP A 168 4.29 31.26 26.56
CA TRP A 168 4.99 32.55 26.58
C TRP A 168 4.71 33.46 25.39
N ARG A 169 3.97 33.01 24.37
CA ARG A 169 3.72 33.82 23.17
C ARG A 169 2.49 34.71 23.32
N ALA A 170 2.69 36.03 23.34
CA ALA A 170 1.62 37.02 23.44
C ALA A 170 0.66 36.98 22.23
N GLU A 171 1.19 36.83 21.02
CA GLU A 171 0.42 36.76 19.77
C GLU A 171 -0.49 35.52 19.73
N THR A 172 -0.06 34.40 20.32
CA THR A 172 -0.92 33.22 20.50
C THR A 172 -2.10 33.56 21.40
N ARG A 173 -1.87 34.23 22.54
CA ARG A 173 -2.94 34.64 23.46
C ARG A 173 -3.91 35.64 22.82
N GLU A 174 -3.38 36.58 22.02
CA GLU A 174 -4.19 37.56 21.29
C GLU A 174 -5.15 36.88 20.30
N GLN A 175 -4.67 35.88 19.57
CA GLN A 175 -5.43 35.21 18.51
C GLN A 175 -6.26 34.02 19.00
N LEU A 176 -6.02 33.53 20.21
CA LEU A 176 -6.70 32.35 20.75
C LEU A 176 -8.23 32.43 20.64
N PRO A 177 -8.92 33.56 20.92
CA PRO A 177 -10.37 33.64 20.72
C PRO A 177 -10.80 33.39 19.27
N GLU A 178 -10.07 33.94 18.29
CA GLU A 178 -10.39 33.74 16.87
C GLU A 178 -10.03 32.34 16.38
N ILE A 179 -8.94 31.75 16.89
CA ILE A 179 -8.58 30.35 16.67
C ILE A 179 -9.70 29.45 17.17
N LEU A 180 -10.13 29.63 18.43
CA LEU A 180 -11.20 28.82 19.02
C LEU A 180 -12.53 29.02 18.28
N ALA A 181 -12.86 30.25 17.86
CA ALA A 181 -14.04 30.51 17.03
C ALA A 181 -13.99 29.79 15.68
N GLU A 182 -12.82 29.76 15.03
CA GLU A 182 -12.62 29.03 13.77
C GLU A 182 -12.72 27.52 13.96
N LEU A 183 -12.08 26.97 15.00
CA LEU A 183 -12.17 25.55 15.31
C LEU A 183 -13.61 25.12 15.63
N ARG A 184 -14.36 25.94 16.37
CA ARG A 184 -15.80 25.72 16.59
C ARG A 184 -16.59 25.74 15.28
N ARG A 185 -16.30 26.66 14.35
CA ARG A 185 -16.91 26.68 13.00
C ARG A 185 -16.61 25.41 12.21
N GLN A 186 -15.43 24.83 12.41
CA GLN A 186 -15.03 23.55 11.81
C GLN A 186 -15.63 22.32 12.52
N GLY A 187 -16.49 22.53 13.53
CA GLY A 187 -17.13 21.46 14.28
C GLY A 187 -16.23 20.81 15.33
N CYS A 188 -15.22 21.53 15.83
CA CYS A 188 -14.30 20.97 16.82
C CYS A 188 -14.85 21.01 18.24
N GLU A 189 -14.68 19.92 18.98
CA GLU A 189 -14.86 19.79 20.43
C GLU A 189 -13.48 19.83 21.12
N PHE A 190 -13.34 20.63 22.17
CA PHE A 190 -12.07 20.80 22.88
C PHE A 190 -11.98 19.87 24.09
N LEU A 191 -10.95 19.03 24.12
CA LEU A 191 -10.66 18.07 25.17
C LEU A 191 -9.24 18.28 25.70
N THR A 192 -8.96 17.73 26.87
CA THR A 192 -7.58 17.58 27.37
C THR A 192 -6.95 16.31 26.79
N PHE A 193 -5.66 16.04 27.03
CA PHE A 193 -5.01 14.80 26.59
C PHE A 193 -5.75 13.54 27.04
N SER A 194 -6.08 13.43 28.32
CA SER A 194 -6.85 12.30 28.84
C SER A 194 -8.26 12.24 28.24
N GLY A 195 -8.91 13.40 28.06
CA GLY A 195 -10.24 13.47 27.46
C GLY A 195 -10.23 12.98 26.01
N LEU A 196 -9.27 13.45 25.22
CA LEU A 196 -9.09 13.08 23.83
C LEU A 196 -8.73 11.60 23.69
N ARG A 197 -7.76 11.10 24.46
CA ARG A 197 -7.42 9.67 24.50
C ARG A 197 -8.65 8.83 24.84
N ALA A 198 -9.38 9.17 25.90
CA ALA A 198 -10.55 8.41 26.31
C ALA A 198 -11.68 8.46 25.27
N ALA A 199 -11.85 9.58 24.56
CA ALA A 199 -12.87 9.71 23.52
C ALA A 199 -12.51 8.89 22.27
N LEU A 200 -11.24 8.87 21.88
CA LEU A 200 -10.73 8.02 20.80
C LEU A 200 -10.79 6.54 21.17
N ASP A 201 -10.42 6.18 22.41
CA ASP A 201 -10.48 4.81 22.91
C ASP A 201 -11.94 4.29 22.99
N ARG A 202 -12.89 5.15 23.43
CA ARG A 202 -14.32 4.80 23.46
C ARG A 202 -14.89 4.58 22.06
N GLU A 203 -14.49 5.39 21.09
CA GLU A 203 -14.91 5.18 19.71
C GLU A 203 -14.28 3.93 19.11
N ALA A 204 -12.99 3.68 19.38
CA ALA A 204 -12.34 2.43 19.01
C ALA A 204 -13.03 1.19 19.65
N ALA A 205 -13.59 1.35 20.85
CA ALA A 205 -14.38 0.32 21.53
C ALA A 205 -15.86 0.23 21.07
N ALA A 206 -16.41 1.28 20.47
CA ALA A 206 -17.79 1.36 19.99
C ALA A 206 -17.93 1.05 18.49
N ALA A 207 -16.85 1.17 17.71
CA ALA A 207 -16.74 0.56 16.40
C ALA A 207 -16.91 -0.96 16.54
N PRO A 208 -17.55 -1.67 15.58
CA PRO A 208 -17.50 -3.13 15.56
C PRO A 208 -16.02 -3.51 15.68
N PRO A 209 -15.68 -4.39 16.63
CA PRO A 209 -14.31 -4.52 17.07
C PRO A 209 -13.42 -4.77 15.85
N PRO A 210 -12.28 -4.06 15.69
CA PRO A 210 -11.21 -4.67 14.91
C PRO A 210 -11.00 -6.07 15.51
N ALA A 211 -10.89 -7.08 14.65
CA ALA A 211 -10.79 -8.48 15.06
C ALA A 211 -9.91 -8.57 16.32
N PRO A 212 -10.37 -9.25 17.39
CA PRO A 212 -9.71 -9.21 18.68
C PRO A 212 -8.21 -9.49 18.50
N ALA A 213 -7.37 -8.80 19.27
CA ALA A 213 -5.96 -9.15 19.45
C ALA A 213 -5.89 -10.68 19.50
N ALA A 214 -5.15 -11.27 18.56
CA ALA A 214 -5.27 -12.67 18.18
C ALA A 214 -5.50 -13.53 19.42
N ALA A 215 -6.61 -14.26 19.43
CA ALA A 215 -6.76 -15.37 20.36
C ALA A 215 -5.45 -16.18 20.33
N PRO A 216 -4.98 -16.71 21.48
CA PRO A 216 -3.78 -17.56 21.50
C PRO A 216 -3.88 -18.55 20.34
N ALA A 217 -2.86 -18.65 19.48
CA ALA A 217 -2.97 -19.43 18.25
C ALA A 217 -3.32 -20.86 18.65
N SER A 218 -4.60 -21.22 18.53
CA SER A 218 -5.06 -22.53 18.92
C SER A 218 -4.52 -23.47 17.87
N ALA A 219 -3.67 -24.39 18.32
CA ALA A 219 -3.15 -25.46 17.52
C ALA A 219 -4.23 -26.10 16.63
N THR A 220 -4.12 -26.01 15.29
CA THR A 220 -5.01 -26.77 14.40
C THR A 220 -4.89 -28.26 14.72
N ALA A 221 -6.04 -28.93 14.86
CA ALA A 221 -6.05 -30.38 15.06
C ALA A 221 -5.48 -31.08 13.83
N ILE A 222 -4.53 -31.99 14.04
CA ILE A 222 -3.92 -32.81 13.00
C ILE A 222 -4.31 -34.28 13.22
N PRO A 223 -4.48 -35.10 12.17
CA PRO A 223 -4.82 -36.52 12.32
C PRO A 223 -3.82 -37.28 13.20
N ASP A 224 -4.29 -38.30 13.91
CA ASP A 224 -3.42 -39.19 14.68
C ASP A 224 -2.53 -40.06 13.76
N GLY A 225 -1.46 -40.62 14.34
CA GLY A 225 -0.59 -41.59 13.66
C GLY A 225 0.65 -41.02 12.96
N GLY A 226 0.87 -39.71 13.05
CA GLY A 226 2.11 -39.08 12.63
C GLY A 226 3.26 -39.38 13.60
N VAL A 227 4.37 -39.89 13.08
CA VAL A 227 5.60 -40.15 13.86
C VAL A 227 6.52 -38.94 13.78
N ALA A 228 6.86 -38.34 14.93
CA ALA A 228 7.78 -37.20 14.98
C ALA A 228 9.19 -37.57 14.51
N LEU A 229 9.73 -36.75 13.62
CA LEU A 229 11.07 -36.87 13.03
C LEU A 229 12.08 -35.89 13.65
N LEU A 230 11.63 -34.98 14.51
CA LEU A 230 12.46 -34.07 15.31
C LEU A 230 12.13 -34.26 16.79
N GLY A 231 13.12 -34.08 17.66
CA GLY A 231 12.89 -33.91 19.10
C GLY A 231 12.33 -32.52 19.44
N ASP A 232 11.85 -32.37 20.68
CA ASP A 232 11.24 -31.12 21.19
C ASP A 232 12.27 -30.03 21.55
N ASP A 233 13.57 -30.24 21.30
CA ASP A 233 14.66 -29.35 21.67
C ASP A 233 15.13 -28.46 20.50
N TRP A 234 15.05 -27.14 20.68
CA TRP A 234 15.52 -26.12 19.74
C TRP A 234 17.03 -26.15 19.50
N GLY A 235 17.82 -26.78 20.39
CA GLY A 235 19.25 -27.01 20.17
C GLY A 235 19.58 -27.85 18.92
N ALA A 236 18.57 -28.52 18.34
CA ALA A 236 18.73 -29.24 17.08
C ALA A 236 18.94 -28.31 15.87
N PHE A 237 18.46 -27.06 15.92
CA PHE A 237 18.64 -26.09 14.85
C PHE A 237 20.02 -25.44 14.93
N LYS A 238 20.82 -25.67 13.90
CA LYS A 238 22.15 -25.08 13.73
C LYS A 238 22.14 -24.05 12.62
N GLN A 239 22.83 -22.94 12.87
CA GLN A 239 23.03 -21.91 11.86
C GLN A 239 23.94 -22.43 10.74
N SER A 240 23.57 -22.12 9.50
CA SER A 240 24.33 -22.37 8.30
C SER A 240 24.33 -21.09 7.46
N ALA A 241 25.48 -20.67 6.94
CA ALA A 241 25.57 -19.51 6.06
C ALA A 241 26.54 -19.80 4.91
N GLY A 242 26.24 -19.24 3.74
CA GLY A 242 27.19 -19.20 2.63
C GLY A 242 28.41 -18.34 2.97
N ASP A 243 29.50 -18.55 2.23
CA ASP A 243 30.74 -17.79 2.42
C ASP A 243 30.47 -16.28 2.38
N GLY A 244 30.96 -15.56 3.40
CA GLY A 244 30.79 -14.12 3.55
C GLY A 244 29.48 -13.65 4.18
N ASN A 245 28.58 -14.56 4.60
CA ASN A 245 27.29 -14.20 5.23
C ASN A 245 27.18 -14.56 6.72
N TRP A 246 28.24 -15.05 7.35
CA TRP A 246 28.22 -15.41 8.78
C TRP A 246 27.97 -14.22 9.72
N ASP A 247 28.32 -13.01 9.29
CA ASP A 247 28.04 -11.74 9.96
C ASP A 247 26.61 -11.23 9.71
N ALA A 248 25.92 -11.81 8.71
CA ALA A 248 24.64 -11.33 8.21
C ALA A 248 23.43 -11.94 8.92
N ILE A 249 23.63 -12.89 9.84
CA ILE A 249 22.58 -13.59 10.59
C ILE A 249 22.94 -13.66 12.07
N LYS A 250 21.99 -13.26 12.92
CA LYS A 250 22.01 -13.51 14.37
C LYS A 250 20.82 -14.36 14.72
N SER A 251 21.02 -15.35 15.59
CA SER A 251 19.93 -16.21 16.05
C SER A 251 19.98 -16.45 17.55
N GLY A 252 18.83 -16.69 18.16
CA GLY A 252 18.73 -16.97 19.58
C GLY A 252 17.35 -17.47 20.00
N ALA A 253 17.28 -18.24 21.09
CA ALA A 253 16.02 -18.67 21.65
C ALA A 253 15.36 -17.53 22.45
N VAL A 254 14.05 -17.37 22.29
CA VAL A 254 13.22 -16.43 23.05
C VAL A 254 12.05 -17.16 23.71
N GLU A 255 11.62 -16.69 24.88
CA GLU A 255 10.43 -17.20 25.56
C GLU A 255 9.17 -16.59 24.97
N VAL A 256 8.12 -17.41 24.87
CA VAL A 256 6.83 -17.02 24.28
C VAL A 256 5.71 -17.49 25.20
N SER A 257 4.74 -16.62 25.47
CA SER A 257 3.55 -16.93 26.25
C SER A 257 2.30 -16.87 25.37
N GLY A 258 1.25 -17.60 25.78
CA GLY A 258 -0.03 -17.63 25.06
C GLY A 258 0.00 -18.40 23.73
N GLN A 259 1.00 -19.25 23.50
CA GLN A 259 1.08 -20.12 22.32
C GLN A 259 1.12 -21.60 22.74
N PRO A 260 0.89 -22.57 21.84
CA PRO A 260 1.04 -24.00 22.13
C PRO A 260 2.49 -24.44 22.42
N PHE A 261 3.44 -23.52 22.36
CA PHE A 261 4.86 -23.71 22.62
C PHE A 261 5.38 -22.59 23.53
N ALA A 262 6.37 -22.90 24.37
CA ALA A 262 6.92 -21.96 25.36
C ALA A 262 8.15 -21.18 24.86
N ARG A 263 8.76 -21.61 23.75
CA ARG A 263 10.01 -21.04 23.21
C ARG A 263 9.96 -20.97 21.68
N ALA A 264 10.62 -19.98 21.13
CA ALA A 264 10.80 -19.78 19.69
C ALA A 264 12.24 -19.41 19.35
N LEU A 265 12.64 -19.66 18.11
CA LEU A 265 13.87 -19.20 17.51
C LEU A 265 13.65 -17.82 16.92
N ARG A 266 14.35 -16.79 17.42
CA ARG A 266 14.44 -15.48 16.80
C ARG A 266 15.65 -15.46 15.85
N VAL A 267 15.43 -15.00 14.63
CA VAL A 267 16.46 -14.81 13.60
C VAL A 267 16.39 -13.36 13.13
N GLU A 268 17.53 -12.68 13.16
CA GLU A 268 17.72 -11.31 12.65
C GLU A 268 18.72 -11.37 11.49
N THR A 269 18.34 -10.87 10.33
CA THR A 269 19.26 -10.60 9.23
C THR A 269 19.67 -9.14 9.25
N THR A 270 20.94 -8.83 9.00
CA THR A 270 21.48 -7.46 9.15
C THR A 270 21.50 -6.67 7.84
N ARG A 271 21.28 -7.34 6.71
CA ARG A 271 21.25 -6.78 5.35
C ARG A 271 20.37 -7.62 4.44
N ASP A 272 20.07 -7.09 3.25
CA ASP A 272 19.42 -7.85 2.19
C ASP A 272 20.32 -9.01 1.73
N LEU A 273 19.74 -10.19 1.59
CA LEU A 273 20.41 -11.43 1.29
C LEU A 273 19.71 -12.14 0.12
N SER A 274 20.50 -12.84 -0.68
CA SER A 274 20.03 -13.68 -1.78
C SER A 274 21.14 -14.66 -2.13
N PRO A 275 20.83 -15.89 -2.59
CA PRO A 275 19.49 -16.48 -2.76
C PRO A 275 18.83 -16.84 -1.41
N PRO A 276 17.56 -17.32 -1.37
CA PRO A 276 16.83 -17.67 -0.13
C PRO A 276 17.54 -18.59 0.88
N TRP A 277 18.55 -19.34 0.45
CA TRP A 277 19.41 -20.20 1.28
C TRP A 277 20.76 -19.56 1.66
N ALA A 278 20.93 -18.25 1.47
CA ALA A 278 22.16 -17.52 1.79
C ALA A 278 22.54 -17.66 3.27
N VAL A 279 21.53 -17.68 4.14
CA VAL A 279 21.63 -17.99 5.58
C VAL A 279 20.42 -18.83 5.98
N GLU A 280 20.65 -19.83 6.83
CA GLU A 280 19.67 -20.85 7.18
C GLU A 280 19.80 -21.32 8.64
N MET A 281 18.71 -21.84 9.18
CA MET A 281 18.65 -22.61 10.41
C MET A 281 18.21 -24.03 10.05
N ARG A 282 19.09 -25.02 10.29
CA ARG A 282 18.92 -26.41 9.83
C ARG A 282 18.88 -27.40 10.98
N ALA A 283 18.03 -28.42 10.89
CA ALA A 283 17.99 -29.53 11.83
C ALA A 283 17.86 -30.88 11.09
N SER A 284 18.69 -31.86 11.47
CA SER A 284 18.64 -33.21 10.92
C SER A 284 17.42 -33.98 11.47
N LEU A 285 16.78 -34.78 10.61
CA LEU A 285 15.67 -35.65 10.99
C LEU A 285 16.21 -36.94 11.63
N GLU A 286 15.73 -37.29 12.81
CA GLU A 286 16.31 -38.33 13.67
C GLU A 286 15.88 -39.77 13.32
N ARG A 287 14.95 -39.92 12.38
CA ARG A 287 14.37 -41.22 12.02
C ARG A 287 14.40 -41.45 10.52
N SER A 288 14.49 -42.72 10.13
CA SER A 288 14.40 -43.13 8.75
C SER A 288 12.98 -42.95 8.19
N VAL A 289 12.87 -42.60 6.92
CA VAL A 289 11.62 -42.49 6.16
C VAL A 289 11.78 -43.14 4.78
N ARG A 290 10.67 -43.49 4.15
CA ARG A 290 10.67 -44.10 2.81
C ARG A 290 10.21 -43.12 1.75
N LYS A 291 10.69 -43.31 0.52
CA LYS A 291 10.19 -42.62 -0.65
C LYS A 291 8.68 -42.83 -0.78
N GLY A 292 7.95 -41.76 -1.02
CA GLY A 292 6.49 -41.79 -1.16
C GLY A 292 5.72 -41.73 0.16
N ASP A 293 6.40 -41.78 1.31
CA ASP A 293 5.77 -41.53 2.61
C ASP A 293 5.14 -40.12 2.65
N THR A 294 3.96 -40.00 3.26
CA THR A 294 3.30 -38.73 3.52
C THR A 294 3.98 -38.01 4.68
N GLY A 295 4.68 -36.92 4.38
CA GLY A 295 5.29 -36.05 5.37
C GLY A 295 4.41 -34.86 5.73
N PHE A 296 4.64 -34.27 6.90
CA PHE A 296 3.92 -33.09 7.37
C PHE A 296 4.84 -32.17 8.16
N VAL A 297 5.00 -30.92 7.73
CA VAL A 297 5.67 -29.87 8.53
C VAL A 297 4.60 -28.97 9.14
N ARG A 298 4.73 -28.72 10.44
CA ARG A 298 3.97 -27.71 11.18
C ARG A 298 4.91 -26.78 11.90
N PHE A 299 4.63 -25.49 11.88
CA PHE A 299 5.35 -24.52 12.70
C PHE A 299 4.50 -23.26 12.86
N PHE A 300 4.92 -22.38 13.75
CA PHE A 300 4.36 -21.06 13.90
C PHE A 300 5.43 -20.03 13.57
N ALA A 301 5.09 -18.93 12.91
CA ALA A 301 6.04 -17.85 12.68
C ALA A 301 5.37 -16.47 12.77
N ARG A 302 6.17 -15.45 13.07
CA ARG A 302 5.79 -14.03 12.98
C ARG A 302 6.98 -13.18 12.56
N ALA A 303 6.71 -12.07 11.89
CA ALA A 303 7.69 -11.05 11.59
C ALA A 303 7.62 -9.94 12.65
N ARG A 304 8.74 -9.61 13.28
CA ARG A 304 8.86 -8.48 14.21
C ARG A 304 9.16 -7.20 13.45
N GLU A 305 10.03 -7.30 12.45
CA GLU A 305 10.49 -6.21 11.59
C GLU A 305 10.81 -6.80 10.21
N SER A 306 10.54 -6.05 9.13
CA SER A 306 10.93 -6.43 7.76
C SER A 306 11.18 -5.18 6.93
N ALA A 307 12.21 -5.22 6.09
CA ALA A 307 12.50 -4.23 5.05
C ALA A 307 11.91 -4.64 3.69
N ASP A 308 11.10 -5.69 3.63
CA ASP A 308 10.33 -6.03 2.44
C ASP A 308 9.28 -4.99 2.14
N GLU A 309 9.09 -4.76 0.84
CA GLU A 309 8.11 -3.86 0.25
C GLU A 309 6.71 -4.06 0.81
N THR A 310 6.35 -5.27 1.23
CA THR A 310 5.01 -5.54 1.76
C THR A 310 4.90 -5.37 3.29
N GLY A 311 6.01 -5.08 3.97
CA GLY A 311 6.16 -5.17 5.42
C GLY A 311 6.11 -6.60 5.98
N ALA A 312 6.00 -7.62 5.13
CA ALA A 312 6.00 -9.01 5.56
C ALA A 312 7.43 -9.53 5.71
N GLY A 313 7.67 -10.30 6.78
CA GLY A 313 8.87 -11.14 6.82
C GLY A 313 8.69 -12.34 5.90
N GLN A 314 9.79 -12.94 5.46
CA GLN A 314 9.82 -14.15 4.66
C GLN A 314 10.66 -15.26 5.31
N THR A 315 10.26 -16.50 5.14
CA THR A 315 11.17 -17.63 5.39
C THR A 315 10.94 -18.74 4.39
N ARG A 316 12.04 -19.28 3.88
CA ARG A 316 12.03 -20.46 3.01
C ARG A 316 12.02 -21.72 3.89
N VAL A 317 11.01 -22.56 3.75
CA VAL A 317 10.88 -23.82 4.50
C VAL A 317 11.13 -24.99 3.58
N VAL A 318 12.07 -25.85 3.96
CA VAL A 318 12.48 -27.00 3.15
C VAL A 318 12.63 -28.26 3.96
N VAL A 319 12.22 -29.38 3.37
CA VAL A 319 12.61 -30.73 3.80
C VAL A 319 13.37 -31.38 2.65
N GLN A 320 14.60 -31.80 2.89
CA GLN A 320 15.51 -32.25 1.84
C GLN A 320 16.51 -33.30 2.33
N ARG A 321 17.23 -33.93 1.40
CA ARG A 321 18.45 -34.69 1.70
C ARG A 321 19.48 -33.81 2.41
N ALA A 322 20.06 -34.30 3.50
CA ALA A 322 21.21 -33.68 4.14
C ALA A 322 22.45 -33.87 3.24
N GLY A 323 22.91 -32.78 2.63
CA GLY A 323 24.03 -32.78 1.70
C GLY A 323 23.65 -32.97 0.22
N GLN A 324 24.63 -32.77 -0.66
CA GLN A 324 24.45 -32.84 -2.12
C GLN A 324 23.89 -34.22 -2.55
N PRO A 325 22.92 -34.27 -3.50
CA PRO A 325 22.43 -33.16 -4.35
C PRO A 325 21.29 -32.33 -3.73
N TYR A 326 21.01 -32.45 -2.43
CA TYR A 326 19.92 -31.77 -1.72
C TYR A 326 18.53 -31.98 -2.34
N THR A 327 18.21 -33.23 -2.71
CA THR A 327 16.89 -33.61 -3.26
C THR A 327 15.77 -33.10 -2.34
N LYS A 328 14.85 -32.29 -2.89
CA LYS A 328 13.77 -31.65 -2.13
C LYS A 328 12.56 -32.57 -2.03
N SER A 329 12.09 -32.79 -0.81
CA SER A 329 10.78 -33.39 -0.53
C SER A 329 9.70 -32.32 -0.29
N LEU A 330 10.11 -31.15 0.21
CA LEU A 330 9.28 -29.95 0.37
C LEU A 330 10.16 -28.73 0.12
N GLU A 331 9.66 -27.75 -0.62
CA GLU A 331 10.23 -26.41 -0.67
C GLU A 331 9.12 -25.39 -0.84
N SER A 332 9.07 -24.41 0.06
CA SER A 332 8.10 -23.32 0.02
C SER A 332 8.73 -22.06 0.60
N VAL A 333 8.22 -20.89 0.21
CA VAL A 333 8.50 -19.63 0.88
C VAL A 333 7.19 -19.18 1.50
N VAL A 334 7.22 -18.89 2.80
CA VAL A 334 6.09 -18.32 3.51
C VAL A 334 6.36 -16.88 3.85
N GLN A 335 5.28 -16.12 3.91
CA GLN A 335 5.28 -14.75 4.40
C GLN A 335 4.56 -14.72 5.75
N MET A 336 5.06 -13.89 6.67
CA MET A 336 4.41 -13.65 7.95
C MET A 336 4.46 -12.18 8.35
N ARG A 337 3.52 -11.76 9.20
CA ARG A 337 3.41 -10.39 9.73
C ARG A 337 3.47 -10.40 11.27
N GLY A 338 3.07 -9.30 11.91
CA GLY A 338 3.26 -9.04 13.35
C GLY A 338 2.78 -10.12 14.32
N ASP A 339 1.70 -10.83 14.00
CA ASP A 339 1.11 -11.86 14.86
C ASP A 339 1.62 -13.26 14.54
N TRP A 340 1.59 -14.16 15.55
CA TRP A 340 1.90 -15.58 15.36
C TRP A 340 0.91 -16.23 14.39
N GLN A 341 1.44 -16.80 13.32
CA GLN A 341 0.69 -17.52 12.30
C GLN A 341 1.10 -18.98 12.26
N GLU A 342 0.12 -19.88 12.15
CA GLU A 342 0.34 -21.32 12.02
C GLU A 342 0.51 -21.73 10.55
N PHE A 343 1.56 -22.50 10.30
CA PHE A 343 1.91 -23.06 9.00
C PHE A 343 1.82 -24.57 9.02
N LEU A 344 1.03 -25.14 8.12
CA LEU A 344 0.71 -26.56 7.99
C LEU A 344 1.01 -26.96 6.54
N MET A 345 2.00 -27.83 6.35
CA MET A 345 2.57 -28.15 5.04
C MET A 345 2.65 -29.67 4.85
N PRO A 346 1.61 -30.29 4.28
CA PRO A 346 1.68 -31.69 3.88
C PRO A 346 2.52 -31.86 2.61
N PHE A 347 3.38 -32.86 2.58
CA PHE A 347 4.32 -33.14 1.48
C PHE A 347 4.53 -34.65 1.29
N THR A 348 5.37 -35.02 0.34
CA THR A 348 5.71 -36.42 0.05
C THR A 348 7.24 -36.56 0.01
N PHE A 349 7.79 -37.55 0.70
CA PHE A 349 9.24 -37.80 0.68
C PHE A 349 9.70 -38.25 -0.71
N ALA A 350 10.74 -37.59 -1.23
CA ALA A 350 11.22 -37.79 -2.60
C ALA A 350 12.13 -39.03 -2.75
N GLU A 351 12.81 -39.43 -1.67
CA GLU A 351 13.75 -40.56 -1.61
C GLU A 351 13.57 -41.34 -0.30
N ASP A 352 14.23 -42.50 -0.21
CA ASP A 352 14.47 -43.16 1.07
C ASP A 352 15.59 -42.43 1.81
N TYR A 353 15.37 -42.11 3.08
CA TYR A 353 16.37 -41.46 3.93
C TYR A 353 16.57 -42.28 5.19
N ALA A 354 17.82 -42.64 5.51
CA ALA A 354 18.15 -43.16 6.84
C ALA A 354 18.08 -42.03 7.89
N ALA A 355 18.11 -42.40 9.18
CA ALA A 355 18.18 -41.42 10.26
C ALA A 355 19.40 -40.49 10.07
N GLY A 356 19.17 -39.18 10.11
CA GLY A 356 20.18 -38.15 9.87
C GLY A 356 20.46 -37.81 8.40
N GLU A 357 19.92 -38.56 7.43
CA GLU A 357 20.15 -38.31 5.99
C GLU A 357 19.16 -37.32 5.37
N ALA A 358 18.14 -36.91 6.11
CA ALA A 358 17.25 -35.82 5.74
C ALA A 358 17.32 -34.70 6.78
N GLU A 359 16.99 -33.48 6.37
CA GLU A 359 16.97 -32.29 7.22
C GLU A 359 15.75 -31.41 6.92
N VAL A 360 15.34 -30.63 7.92
CA VAL A 360 14.49 -29.45 7.73
C VAL A 360 15.36 -28.19 7.80
N SER A 361 15.08 -27.23 6.94
CA SER A 361 15.79 -25.94 6.89
C SER A 361 14.81 -24.78 6.79
N PHE A 362 15.08 -23.72 7.56
CA PHE A 362 14.47 -22.39 7.41
C PHE A 362 15.52 -21.43 6.86
N GLY A 363 15.30 -20.87 5.67
CA GLY A 363 16.19 -19.91 5.01
C GLY A 363 15.68 -18.48 5.10
N PHE A 364 16.60 -17.53 5.24
CA PHE A 364 16.33 -16.10 5.44
C PHE A 364 17.10 -15.24 4.42
N GLY A 365 17.33 -15.77 3.22
CA GLY A 365 17.93 -15.03 2.12
C GLY A 365 16.93 -14.12 1.41
N PHE A 366 16.43 -13.12 2.12
CA PHE A 366 15.45 -12.15 1.63
C PHE A 366 15.86 -10.72 2.05
N LYS A 367 14.89 -9.81 2.19
CA LYS A 367 15.11 -8.48 2.73
C LYS A 367 15.56 -8.54 4.18
N ARG A 368 16.25 -7.48 4.65
CA ARG A 368 16.64 -7.36 6.06
C ARG A 368 15.40 -7.48 6.96
N GLU A 369 15.40 -8.40 7.92
CA GLU A 369 14.23 -8.74 8.71
C GLU A 369 14.56 -9.34 10.09
N THR A 370 13.60 -9.29 11.00
CA THR A 370 13.61 -10.03 12.26
C THR A 370 12.38 -10.93 12.32
N VAL A 371 12.60 -12.24 12.34
CA VAL A 371 11.57 -13.29 12.31
C VAL A 371 11.66 -14.16 13.56
N GLU A 372 10.52 -14.60 14.07
CA GLU A 372 10.45 -15.61 15.12
C GLU A 372 9.72 -16.86 14.63
N ILE A 373 10.28 -18.05 14.92
CA ILE A 373 9.74 -19.36 14.52
C ILE A 373 9.58 -20.25 15.76
N GLY A 374 8.38 -20.78 15.98
CA GLY A 374 7.96 -21.53 17.16
C GLY A 374 7.26 -22.84 16.80
N GLY A 375 7.15 -23.76 17.76
CA GLY A 375 6.35 -24.99 17.64
C GLY A 375 6.62 -25.86 16.40
N VAL A 376 7.88 -26.00 15.97
CA VAL A 376 8.22 -26.78 14.77
C VAL A 376 8.02 -28.27 15.02
N GLN A 377 7.22 -28.92 14.18
CA GLN A 377 7.00 -30.36 14.13
C GLN A 377 7.23 -30.84 12.69
N VAL A 378 7.98 -31.93 12.54
CA VAL A 378 8.08 -32.66 11.26
C VAL A 378 7.63 -34.08 11.52
N LEU A 379 6.55 -34.52 10.87
CA LEU A 379 5.91 -35.81 11.10
C LEU A 379 5.95 -36.67 9.85
N ASN A 380 6.06 -37.99 10.03
CA ASN A 380 5.86 -39.00 9.00
C ASN A 380 4.59 -39.80 9.28
N TYR A 381 3.62 -39.78 8.35
CA TYR A 381 2.39 -40.58 8.40
C TYR A 381 2.48 -41.89 7.61
N GLY A 382 3.61 -42.14 6.95
CA GLY A 382 3.79 -43.26 6.03
C GLY A 382 2.78 -43.20 4.89
N THR A 383 2.28 -44.36 4.46
CA THR A 383 1.26 -44.48 3.41
C THR A 383 -0.18 -44.58 3.94
N LYS A 384 -0.37 -44.47 5.27
CA LYS A 384 -1.66 -44.71 5.92
C LYS A 384 -2.60 -43.51 5.86
N VAL A 385 -2.04 -42.30 5.83
CA VAL A 385 -2.80 -41.05 5.68
C VAL A 385 -2.43 -40.43 4.34
N GLU A 386 -3.44 -40.20 3.52
CA GLU A 386 -3.25 -39.51 2.26
C GLU A 386 -2.88 -38.04 2.51
N ARG A 387 -1.95 -37.50 1.72
CA ARG A 387 -1.54 -36.09 1.80
C ARG A 387 -2.72 -35.11 1.75
N ALA A 388 -3.77 -35.44 1.00
CA ALA A 388 -4.96 -34.60 0.87
C ALA A 388 -5.85 -34.57 2.13
N ALA A 389 -5.71 -35.54 3.03
CA ALA A 389 -6.45 -35.61 4.28
C ALA A 389 -5.79 -34.80 5.41
N LEU A 390 -4.53 -34.37 5.23
CA LEU A 390 -3.83 -33.52 6.18
C LEU A 390 -4.23 -32.05 5.98
N PRO A 391 -4.38 -31.27 7.07
CA PRO A 391 -4.67 -29.85 6.95
C PRO A 391 -3.51 -29.12 6.28
N LYS A 392 -3.80 -28.05 5.54
CA LYS A 392 -2.80 -27.20 4.89
C LYS A 392 -3.14 -25.76 5.20
N THR A 393 -2.14 -24.94 5.53
CA THR A 393 -2.35 -23.50 5.72
C THR A 393 -2.83 -22.90 4.40
N ARG A 394 -3.99 -22.27 4.44
CA ARG A 394 -4.56 -21.51 3.34
C ARG A 394 -4.73 -20.07 3.79
N PHE A 395 -4.15 -19.15 3.04
CA PHE A 395 -4.38 -17.74 3.28
C PHE A 395 -5.77 -17.35 2.79
N SER A 396 -6.29 -16.30 3.40
CA SER A 396 -7.54 -15.64 3.04
C SER A 396 -7.44 -14.17 3.43
N TYR A 397 -8.46 -13.39 3.10
CA TYR A 397 -8.58 -11.99 3.45
C TYR A 397 -10.01 -11.70 3.95
N ALA A 398 -10.15 -10.66 4.77
CA ALA A 398 -11.46 -10.22 5.24
C ALA A 398 -12.31 -9.70 4.07
N GLY A 399 -13.59 -10.08 4.01
CA GLY A 399 -14.49 -9.71 2.92
C GLY A 399 -14.43 -10.63 1.69
N ARG A 400 -13.81 -11.81 1.79
CA ARG A 400 -13.73 -12.80 0.70
C ARG A 400 -15.04 -13.57 0.49
N GLU A 401 -15.91 -13.64 1.50
CA GLU A 401 -17.17 -14.36 1.45
C GLU A 401 -18.02 -13.95 0.23
N PRO A 402 -18.76 -14.87 -0.42
CA PRO A 402 -19.44 -14.60 -1.69
C PRO A 402 -20.38 -13.37 -1.70
N GLU A 403 -21.00 -13.05 -0.56
CA GLU A 403 -21.96 -11.96 -0.40
C GLU A 403 -21.45 -10.80 0.46
N ALA A 404 -20.13 -10.60 0.52
CA ALA A 404 -19.51 -9.52 1.27
C ALA A 404 -20.17 -8.14 0.99
N ALA A 405 -20.55 -7.43 2.06
CA ALA A 405 -21.30 -6.17 1.95
C ALA A 405 -20.58 -5.11 1.11
N TRP A 406 -19.26 -4.95 1.31
CA TRP A 406 -18.43 -4.01 0.55
C TRP A 406 -18.48 -4.28 -0.96
N ARG A 407 -18.63 -5.55 -1.37
CA ARG A 407 -18.71 -5.94 -2.79
C ARG A 407 -20.02 -5.49 -3.40
N GLN A 408 -21.13 -5.61 -2.67
CA GLN A 408 -22.44 -5.11 -3.11
C GLN A 408 -22.43 -3.59 -3.27
N GLU A 409 -21.81 -2.87 -2.33
CA GLU A 409 -21.62 -1.42 -2.43
C GLU A 409 -20.73 -1.04 -3.62
N ALA A 410 -19.64 -1.77 -3.86
CA ALA A 410 -18.77 -1.55 -5.01
C ALA A 410 -19.51 -1.80 -6.34
N LEU A 411 -20.32 -2.84 -6.45
CA LEU A 411 -21.15 -3.12 -7.62
C LEU A 411 -22.20 -2.01 -7.85
N ALA A 412 -22.82 -1.52 -6.78
CA ALA A 412 -23.75 -0.38 -6.86
C ALA A 412 -23.03 0.90 -7.32
N ARG A 413 -21.81 1.16 -6.83
CA ARG A 413 -20.98 2.28 -7.29
C ARG A 413 -20.63 2.14 -8.77
N ILE A 414 -20.29 0.94 -9.26
CA ILE A 414 -20.00 0.71 -10.70
C ILE A 414 -21.17 1.15 -11.57
N GLU A 415 -22.41 0.81 -11.21
CA GLU A 415 -23.61 1.22 -11.94
C GLU A 415 -23.79 2.75 -12.01
N GLN A 416 -23.31 3.46 -10.99
CA GLN A 416 -23.36 4.93 -10.91
C GLN A 416 -22.21 5.58 -11.67
N VAL A 417 -20.97 5.13 -11.48
CA VAL A 417 -19.77 5.85 -11.93
C VAL A 417 -19.23 5.38 -13.28
N ARG A 418 -19.63 4.17 -13.75
CA ARG A 418 -19.12 3.59 -15.01
C ARG A 418 -20.13 3.54 -16.12
N LYS A 419 -21.37 3.97 -15.89
CA LYS A 419 -22.45 3.88 -16.88
C LYS A 419 -23.19 5.20 -17.03
N SER A 420 -23.61 5.48 -18.25
CA SER A 420 -24.49 6.61 -18.60
C SER A 420 -25.69 6.12 -19.39
N ASP A 421 -26.75 6.93 -19.38
CA ASP A 421 -27.95 6.64 -20.16
C ASP A 421 -27.73 7.00 -21.63
N PHE A 422 -28.45 6.32 -22.53
CA PHE A 422 -28.47 6.67 -23.94
C PHE A 422 -29.84 6.49 -24.57
N VAL A 423 -30.06 7.20 -25.68
CA VAL A 423 -31.25 7.06 -26.52
C VAL A 423 -30.83 6.95 -27.97
N ILE A 424 -31.34 5.91 -28.63
CA ILE A 424 -31.29 5.79 -30.08
C ILE A 424 -32.61 6.32 -30.62
N GLU A 425 -32.53 7.34 -31.48
CA GLU A 425 -33.66 7.85 -32.27
C GLU A 425 -33.50 7.40 -33.71
N VAL A 426 -34.44 6.58 -34.18
CA VAL A 426 -34.49 6.14 -35.58
C VAL A 426 -35.38 7.07 -36.38
N ARG A 427 -34.83 7.64 -37.44
CA ARG A 427 -35.53 8.55 -38.34
C ARG A 427 -35.39 8.11 -39.79
N ASP A 428 -36.38 8.40 -40.62
CA ASP A 428 -36.28 8.21 -42.06
C ASP A 428 -35.49 9.35 -42.73
N ALA A 429 -35.36 9.29 -44.06
CA ALA A 429 -34.71 10.34 -44.86
C ALA A 429 -35.41 11.72 -44.74
N ALA A 430 -36.71 11.75 -44.43
CA ALA A 430 -37.50 12.97 -44.21
C ALA A 430 -37.45 13.47 -42.76
N GLY A 431 -36.72 12.78 -41.87
CA GLY A 431 -36.58 13.12 -40.46
C GLY A 431 -37.73 12.65 -39.56
N GLN A 432 -38.69 11.89 -40.10
CA GLN A 432 -39.83 11.37 -39.34
C GLN A 432 -39.42 10.15 -38.52
N PRO A 433 -39.98 9.96 -37.30
CA PRO A 433 -39.64 8.82 -36.47
C PRO A 433 -40.10 7.48 -37.07
N VAL A 434 -39.23 6.48 -37.06
CA VAL A 434 -39.53 5.13 -37.57
C VAL A 434 -39.69 4.15 -36.42
N GLY A 435 -40.93 3.77 -36.11
CA GLY A 435 -41.22 2.74 -35.10
C GLY A 435 -41.07 1.31 -35.61
N GLY A 436 -40.92 0.36 -34.69
CA GLY A 436 -40.84 -1.08 -34.98
C GLY A 436 -39.51 -1.58 -35.53
N CYS A 437 -38.47 -0.73 -35.60
CA CYS A 437 -37.15 -1.14 -36.07
C CYS A 437 -36.45 -2.02 -35.03
N ALA A 438 -35.78 -3.08 -35.46
CA ALA A 438 -34.82 -3.79 -34.62
C ALA A 438 -33.60 -2.90 -34.40
N VAL A 439 -33.19 -2.74 -33.14
CA VAL A 439 -32.03 -1.92 -32.73
C VAL A 439 -31.09 -2.79 -31.92
N ARG A 440 -29.84 -2.86 -32.36
CA ARG A 440 -28.74 -3.53 -31.66
C ARG A 440 -27.68 -2.48 -31.29
N VAL A 441 -27.30 -2.42 -30.03
CA VAL A 441 -26.24 -1.54 -29.52
C VAL A 441 -25.17 -2.39 -28.87
N GLU A 442 -23.94 -2.26 -29.34
CA GLU A 442 -22.81 -3.05 -28.88
C GLU A 442 -21.63 -2.16 -28.53
N GLN A 443 -21.12 -2.30 -27.32
CA GLN A 443 -19.86 -1.70 -26.95
C GLN A 443 -18.73 -2.42 -27.69
N VAL A 444 -17.92 -1.65 -28.42
CA VAL A 444 -16.74 -2.14 -29.17
C VAL A 444 -15.44 -1.86 -28.43
N ARG A 445 -15.41 -0.84 -27.55
CA ARG A 445 -14.24 -0.53 -26.72
C ARG A 445 -14.66 0.00 -25.36
N SER A 446 -14.04 -0.48 -24.28
CA SER A 446 -14.19 0.12 -22.94
C SER A 446 -13.40 1.43 -22.86
N ALA A 447 -13.98 2.46 -22.20
CA ALA A 447 -13.24 3.68 -21.86
C ALA A 447 -12.25 3.42 -20.71
N PHE A 448 -12.60 2.56 -19.76
CA PHE A 448 -11.69 2.14 -18.70
C PHE A 448 -10.60 1.24 -19.28
N GLN A 449 -9.36 1.50 -18.87
CA GLN A 449 -8.19 0.82 -19.40
C GLN A 449 -7.95 -0.48 -18.64
N PHE A 450 -8.22 -1.60 -19.30
CA PHE A 450 -7.89 -2.94 -18.83
C PHE A 450 -6.67 -3.42 -19.62
N GLY A 451 -5.52 -3.51 -18.96
CA GLY A 451 -4.25 -3.72 -19.65
C GLY A 451 -3.38 -4.85 -19.11
N SER A 452 -2.26 -5.07 -19.80
CA SER A 452 -1.14 -5.87 -19.29
C SER A 452 0.20 -5.25 -19.71
N ALA A 453 1.24 -5.43 -18.90
CA ALA A 453 2.61 -5.33 -19.37
C ALA A 453 2.88 -6.45 -20.39
N LEU A 454 3.60 -6.12 -21.45
CA LEU A 454 3.87 -7.02 -22.57
C LEU A 454 5.36 -7.04 -22.91
N GLN A 455 5.87 -8.21 -23.29
CA GLN A 455 7.21 -8.34 -23.88
C GLN A 455 7.17 -7.93 -25.35
N PHE A 456 7.77 -6.79 -25.70
CA PHE A 456 7.62 -6.24 -27.06
C PHE A 456 8.21 -7.13 -28.14
N LYS A 457 9.29 -7.87 -27.84
CA LYS A 457 9.88 -8.85 -28.76
C LYS A 457 8.84 -9.87 -29.26
N ARG A 458 7.91 -10.31 -28.39
CA ARG A 458 6.85 -11.26 -28.74
C ARG A 458 5.74 -10.65 -29.60
N LEU A 459 5.59 -9.33 -29.59
CA LEU A 459 4.61 -8.64 -30.44
C LEU A 459 5.05 -8.56 -31.90
N VAL A 460 6.33 -8.75 -32.18
CA VAL A 460 6.93 -8.56 -33.52
C VAL A 460 7.74 -9.77 -34.01
N SER A 461 7.73 -10.86 -33.24
CA SER A 461 8.39 -12.12 -33.56
C SER A 461 7.44 -13.06 -34.33
N ASP A 462 7.99 -13.80 -35.29
CA ASP A 462 7.26 -14.75 -36.13
C ASP A 462 7.19 -16.17 -35.55
N VAL A 463 7.60 -16.34 -34.29
CA VAL A 463 7.53 -17.62 -33.57
C VAL A 463 6.06 -18.02 -33.31
N PRO A 464 5.64 -19.29 -33.55
CA PRO A 464 4.25 -19.71 -33.40
C PRO A 464 3.63 -19.42 -32.02
N GLU A 465 4.38 -19.61 -30.94
CA GLU A 465 3.93 -19.31 -29.56
C GLU A 465 3.60 -17.82 -29.39
N ASP A 466 4.31 -16.94 -30.09
CA ASP A 466 4.09 -15.50 -30.05
C ASP A 466 2.83 -15.07 -30.83
N ALA A 467 2.37 -15.88 -31.79
CA ALA A 467 1.08 -15.66 -32.45
C ALA A 467 -0.08 -15.82 -31.46
N LYS A 468 -0.02 -16.84 -30.59
CA LYS A 468 -1.02 -17.03 -29.54
C LYS A 468 -0.95 -15.91 -28.50
N TYR A 469 0.25 -15.49 -28.13
CA TYR A 469 0.45 -14.35 -27.24
C TYR A 469 -0.24 -13.07 -27.76
N ARG A 470 -0.07 -12.75 -29.06
CA ARG A 470 -0.74 -11.61 -29.72
C ARG A 470 -2.26 -11.76 -29.80
N GLU A 471 -2.75 -12.97 -30.06
CA GLU A 471 -4.19 -13.26 -30.10
C GLU A 471 -4.82 -12.99 -28.73
N VAL A 472 -4.29 -13.59 -27.67
CA VAL A 472 -4.80 -13.45 -26.30
C VAL A 472 -4.66 -12.02 -25.81
N ALA A 473 -3.56 -11.33 -26.12
CA ALA A 473 -3.40 -9.93 -25.76
C ALA A 473 -4.50 -9.02 -26.34
N ARG A 474 -4.84 -9.19 -27.63
CA ARG A 474 -5.92 -8.42 -28.30
C ARG A 474 -7.31 -8.78 -27.80
N GLU A 475 -7.49 -10.02 -27.38
CA GLU A 475 -8.76 -10.50 -26.85
C GLU A 475 -9.06 -9.90 -25.48
N LEU A 476 -8.06 -9.87 -24.59
CA LEU A 476 -8.25 -9.52 -23.19
C LEU A 476 -8.12 -8.03 -22.90
N PHE A 477 -7.21 -7.33 -23.59
CA PHE A 477 -6.73 -6.03 -23.14
C PHE A 477 -6.99 -4.92 -24.17
N ASN A 478 -7.23 -3.70 -23.68
CA ASN A 478 -7.31 -2.47 -24.49
C ASN A 478 -6.20 -1.45 -24.15
N ALA A 479 -5.30 -1.81 -23.21
CA ALA A 479 -4.16 -1.00 -22.79
C ALA A 479 -2.93 -1.89 -22.58
N ALA A 480 -1.74 -1.30 -22.70
CA ALA A 480 -0.49 -2.03 -22.50
C ALA A 480 0.67 -1.11 -22.09
N SER A 481 1.67 -1.70 -21.45
CA SER A 481 3.01 -1.12 -21.29
C SER A 481 4.07 -2.13 -21.72
N PRO A 482 5.30 -1.71 -22.03
CA PRO A 482 6.42 -2.65 -22.07
C PRO A 482 6.70 -3.17 -20.66
N GLU A 483 7.11 -4.44 -20.54
CA GLU A 483 7.65 -4.98 -19.29
C GLU A 483 9.03 -4.36 -18.98
N ASN A 484 9.87 -4.20 -20.02
CA ASN A 484 11.24 -3.71 -19.86
C ASN A 484 11.73 -2.81 -21.01
N ASP A 485 11.11 -2.86 -22.18
CA ASP A 485 11.66 -2.35 -23.45
C ASP A 485 11.78 -0.80 -23.55
N LEU A 486 11.17 -0.05 -22.63
CA LEU A 486 11.32 1.41 -22.50
C LEU A 486 12.04 1.85 -21.21
N LYS A 487 12.60 0.92 -20.43
CA LYS A 487 13.50 1.27 -19.32
C LYS A 487 14.82 1.80 -19.90
N TRP A 488 15.46 2.74 -19.20
CA TRP A 488 16.64 3.46 -19.72
C TRP A 488 17.73 2.53 -20.27
N TYR A 489 18.18 1.53 -19.50
CA TYR A 489 19.21 0.59 -19.94
C TYR A 489 18.81 -0.19 -21.22
N ALA A 490 17.53 -0.55 -21.37
CA ALA A 490 17.04 -1.26 -22.55
C ALA A 490 17.00 -0.32 -23.76
N TRP A 491 16.55 0.91 -23.55
CA TRP A 491 16.44 1.94 -24.58
C TRP A 491 17.78 2.28 -25.26
N ILE A 492 18.86 2.29 -24.48
CA ILE A 492 20.23 2.56 -24.98
C ILE A 492 21.00 1.29 -25.37
N GLY A 493 20.37 0.10 -25.29
CA GLY A 493 20.94 -1.16 -25.79
C GLY A 493 21.89 -1.89 -24.83
N GLU A 494 21.84 -1.61 -23.52
CA GLU A 494 22.64 -2.33 -22.51
C GLU A 494 22.05 -3.71 -22.14
N SER A 495 20.78 -3.98 -22.50
CA SER A 495 20.12 -5.26 -22.24
C SER A 495 20.13 -6.18 -23.47
N LYS A 496 20.52 -7.44 -23.27
CA LYS A 496 20.44 -8.51 -24.29
C LYS A 496 19.10 -9.27 -24.29
N ASN A 497 18.27 -9.07 -23.26
CA ASN A 497 17.03 -9.81 -23.03
C ASN A 497 15.77 -9.03 -23.45
N THR A 498 15.94 -7.84 -24.01
CA THR A 498 14.85 -6.94 -24.45
C THR A 498 14.82 -6.81 -25.96
N ALA A 499 13.74 -6.24 -26.49
CA ALA A 499 13.65 -5.84 -27.89
C ALA A 499 14.75 -4.83 -28.25
N THR A 500 15.23 -4.87 -29.50
CA THR A 500 16.04 -3.78 -30.04
C THR A 500 15.20 -2.51 -30.19
N ARG A 501 15.81 -1.33 -30.28
CA ARG A 501 15.07 -0.05 -30.48
C ARG A 501 14.15 -0.09 -31.71
N GLU A 502 14.55 -0.78 -32.78
CA GLU A 502 13.72 -1.01 -33.97
C GLU A 502 12.50 -1.89 -33.68
N GLN A 503 12.72 -3.02 -32.98
CA GLN A 503 11.64 -3.91 -32.54
C GLN A 503 10.67 -3.21 -31.58
N THR A 504 11.18 -2.36 -30.69
CA THR A 504 10.38 -1.51 -29.81
C THR A 504 9.45 -0.60 -30.61
N PHE A 505 9.94 0.08 -31.65
CA PHE A 505 9.09 0.89 -32.52
C PHE A 505 8.07 0.05 -33.29
N ALA A 506 8.45 -1.12 -33.78
CA ALA A 506 7.53 -2.03 -34.47
C ALA A 506 6.41 -2.52 -33.53
N ALA A 507 6.74 -2.83 -32.27
CA ALA A 507 5.76 -3.22 -31.25
C ALA A 507 4.82 -2.06 -30.89
N LEU A 508 5.34 -0.83 -30.72
CA LEU A 508 4.52 0.37 -30.50
C LEU A 508 3.54 0.63 -31.65
N ARG A 509 3.99 0.48 -32.90
CA ARG A 509 3.12 0.55 -34.08
C ARG A 509 2.04 -0.54 -34.06
N TRP A 510 2.42 -1.78 -33.74
CA TRP A 510 1.48 -2.89 -33.63
C TRP A 510 0.40 -2.62 -32.58
N LEU A 511 0.79 -2.14 -31.39
CA LEU A 511 -0.14 -1.80 -30.31
C LEU A 511 -1.15 -0.74 -30.76
N ARG A 512 -0.67 0.34 -31.40
CA ARG A 512 -1.54 1.41 -31.89
C ARG A 512 -2.46 0.94 -33.02
N ALA A 513 -1.96 0.13 -33.95
CA ALA A 513 -2.76 -0.46 -35.02
C ALA A 513 -3.87 -1.41 -34.51
N ASN A 514 -3.67 -2.02 -33.34
CA ASN A 514 -4.66 -2.89 -32.68
C ASN A 514 -5.46 -2.15 -31.60
N GLY A 515 -5.39 -0.81 -31.56
CA GLY A 515 -6.24 0.02 -30.71
C GLY A 515 -5.82 0.07 -29.23
N PHE A 516 -4.62 -0.34 -28.85
CA PHE A 516 -4.16 -0.24 -27.46
C PHE A 516 -3.91 1.21 -27.03
N HIS A 517 -4.22 1.51 -25.77
CA HIS A 517 -3.66 2.66 -25.06
C HIS A 517 -2.30 2.29 -24.46
N VAL A 518 -1.23 3.00 -24.85
CA VAL A 518 0.13 2.63 -24.47
C VAL A 518 0.64 3.52 -23.34
N ARG A 519 1.05 2.89 -22.23
CA ARG A 519 1.80 3.50 -21.13
C ARG A 519 3.30 3.28 -21.32
N GLY A 520 4.06 4.35 -21.28
CA GLY A 520 5.52 4.30 -21.23
C GLY A 520 6.00 4.01 -19.82
N HIS A 521 6.92 3.06 -19.70
CA HIS A 521 7.49 2.64 -18.42
C HIS A 521 8.97 2.27 -18.64
N VAL A 522 9.95 3.00 -18.10
CA VAL A 522 9.85 4.22 -17.26
C VAL A 522 11.01 5.16 -17.63
N LEU A 523 10.79 6.47 -17.52
CA LEU A 523 11.80 7.50 -17.79
C LEU A 523 12.90 7.55 -16.73
N VAL A 524 12.54 7.54 -15.44
CA VAL A 524 13.52 7.60 -14.34
C VAL A 524 13.17 6.58 -13.26
N TRP A 525 14.11 5.67 -13.00
CA TRP A 525 14.12 4.78 -11.84
C TRP A 525 15.40 5.08 -11.04
N PRO A 526 15.34 5.95 -10.02
CA PRO A 526 16.52 6.74 -9.60
C PRO A 526 17.54 6.00 -8.72
N GLY A 527 17.42 4.68 -8.58
CA GLY A 527 18.31 3.85 -7.78
C GLY A 527 19.49 3.33 -8.61
N TRP A 528 20.69 3.28 -8.04
CA TRP A 528 21.91 2.83 -8.72
C TRP A 528 21.78 1.46 -9.38
N LYS A 529 20.98 0.56 -8.80
CA LYS A 529 20.70 -0.78 -9.36
C LYS A 529 19.97 -0.74 -10.71
N ASN A 530 19.23 0.34 -10.99
CA ASN A 530 18.35 0.48 -12.15
C ASN A 530 18.91 1.43 -13.23
N LEU A 531 19.91 2.24 -12.86
CA LEU A 531 20.54 3.20 -13.78
C LEU A 531 21.51 2.49 -14.74
N PRO A 532 21.64 2.98 -15.98
CA PRO A 532 22.56 2.39 -16.96
C PRO A 532 24.02 2.58 -16.58
N GLU A 533 24.91 1.80 -17.19
CA GLU A 533 26.35 1.82 -16.93
C GLU A 533 26.98 3.20 -17.16
N ILE A 534 26.52 3.94 -18.17
CA ILE A 534 26.97 5.31 -18.43
C ILE A 534 26.72 6.27 -17.25
N VAL A 535 25.73 5.99 -16.39
CA VAL A 535 25.45 6.77 -15.18
C VAL A 535 26.16 6.16 -13.96
N ARG A 536 26.13 4.83 -13.81
CA ARG A 536 26.76 4.13 -12.67
C ARG A 536 28.28 4.35 -12.62
N SER A 537 28.95 4.38 -13.76
CA SER A 537 30.40 4.63 -13.87
C SER A 537 30.83 6.03 -13.41
N LEU A 538 29.89 6.99 -13.29
CA LEU A 538 30.15 8.32 -12.77
C LEU A 538 30.03 8.43 -11.24
N ARG A 539 29.58 7.38 -10.55
CA ARG A 539 29.39 7.39 -9.10
C ARG A 539 30.71 7.65 -8.37
N GLY A 540 30.79 8.75 -7.62
CA GLY A 540 31.99 9.17 -6.88
C GLY A 540 33.09 9.81 -7.75
N ALA A 541 32.89 9.93 -9.06
CA ALA A 541 33.82 10.60 -9.97
C ALA A 541 33.60 12.12 -9.94
N LYS A 542 34.62 12.92 -10.32
CA LYS A 542 34.44 14.39 -10.46
C LYS A 542 33.36 14.76 -11.48
N GLN A 543 33.18 13.91 -12.50
CA GLN A 543 32.17 14.05 -13.55
C GLN A 543 30.75 13.68 -13.08
N GLN A 544 30.56 13.22 -11.84
CA GLN A 544 29.24 12.92 -11.26
C GLN A 544 28.26 14.08 -11.38
N VAL A 545 28.74 15.33 -11.36
CA VAL A 545 27.94 16.55 -11.56
C VAL A 545 27.19 16.59 -12.91
N GLN A 546 27.58 15.77 -13.88
CA GLN A 546 26.94 15.69 -15.20
C GLN A 546 25.66 14.84 -15.21
N ILE A 547 25.42 14.03 -14.16
CA ILE A 547 24.31 13.07 -14.12
C ILE A 547 22.94 13.75 -14.35
N PRO A 548 22.58 14.89 -13.71
CA PRO A 548 21.28 15.54 -13.98
C PRO A 548 21.07 15.90 -15.46
N ALA A 549 22.12 16.34 -16.15
CA ALA A 549 22.07 16.64 -17.58
C ALA A 549 21.89 15.35 -18.43
N LEU A 550 22.53 14.25 -18.05
CA LEU A 550 22.33 12.95 -18.72
C LEU A 550 20.91 12.42 -18.55
N VAL A 551 20.33 12.56 -17.35
CA VAL A 551 18.95 12.14 -17.07
C VAL A 551 17.97 12.93 -17.93
N THR A 552 18.07 14.26 -17.93
CA THR A 552 17.19 15.11 -18.76
C THR A 552 17.38 14.88 -20.26
N ALA A 553 18.62 14.66 -20.73
CA ALA A 553 18.87 14.28 -22.12
C ALA A 553 18.22 12.93 -22.49
N HIS A 554 18.30 11.93 -21.60
CA HIS A 554 17.62 10.65 -21.80
C HIS A 554 16.11 10.82 -21.90
N ILE A 555 15.50 11.54 -20.94
CA ILE A 555 14.06 11.81 -20.92
C ILE A 555 13.63 12.44 -22.24
N ALA A 556 14.35 13.45 -22.71
CA ALA A 556 14.05 14.13 -23.97
C ALA A 556 14.13 13.17 -25.18
N ASP A 557 15.20 12.36 -25.29
CA ASP A 557 15.36 11.40 -26.41
C ASP A 557 14.21 10.38 -26.46
N ILE A 558 13.96 9.67 -25.35
CA ILE A 558 12.95 8.60 -25.35
C ILE A 558 11.53 9.14 -25.48
N ALA A 559 11.19 10.23 -24.79
CA ALA A 559 9.85 10.82 -24.85
C ALA A 559 9.55 11.37 -26.25
N ALA A 560 10.50 12.10 -26.86
CA ALA A 560 10.32 12.63 -28.20
C ALA A 560 10.24 11.52 -29.25
N ALA A 561 11.11 10.51 -29.17
CA ALA A 561 11.16 9.42 -30.13
C ALA A 561 9.91 8.53 -30.12
N THR A 562 9.18 8.48 -29.00
CA THR A 562 7.99 7.62 -28.82
C THR A 562 6.67 8.39 -28.77
N ARG A 563 6.73 9.73 -28.92
CA ARG A 563 5.61 10.68 -28.80
C ARG A 563 4.37 10.32 -29.61
N GLU A 564 4.53 9.68 -30.76
CA GLU A 564 3.40 9.32 -31.64
C GLU A 564 2.59 8.12 -31.12
N TRP A 565 3.19 7.27 -30.29
CA TRP A 565 2.61 5.98 -29.91
C TRP A 565 2.34 5.87 -28.41
N VAL A 566 3.10 6.54 -27.55
CA VAL A 566 2.93 6.48 -26.09
C VAL A 566 2.02 7.61 -25.61
N GLN A 567 1.01 7.27 -24.81
CA GLN A 567 -0.10 8.16 -24.44
C GLN A 567 -0.08 8.59 -22.97
N GLU A 568 0.71 7.92 -22.13
CA GLU A 568 0.97 8.28 -20.73
C GLU A 568 2.35 7.77 -20.30
N TRP A 569 2.96 8.37 -19.28
CA TRP A 569 4.33 8.03 -18.87
C TRP A 569 4.52 7.89 -17.36
N ASP A 570 5.13 6.77 -17.00
CA ASP A 570 6.17 6.61 -15.97
C ASP A 570 7.24 7.68 -15.99
N VAL A 571 7.09 8.80 -15.28
CA VAL A 571 8.22 9.74 -15.13
C VAL A 571 9.15 9.26 -14.04
N LEU A 572 8.61 9.02 -12.84
CA LEU A 572 9.35 8.65 -11.65
C LEU A 572 8.81 7.35 -11.09
N ASN A 573 9.68 6.35 -10.96
CA ASN A 573 9.36 5.04 -10.40
C ASN A 573 10.05 4.81 -9.05
N GLU A 574 9.25 4.37 -8.07
CA GLU A 574 9.66 3.85 -6.77
C GLU A 574 10.57 4.76 -5.93
N PRO A 575 10.27 6.06 -5.78
CA PRO A 575 11.13 6.97 -5.04
C PRO A 575 11.24 6.66 -3.54
N PHE A 576 10.36 5.83 -2.97
CA PHE A 576 10.53 5.37 -1.58
C PHE A 576 11.87 4.65 -1.38
N ASP A 577 12.20 3.72 -2.26
CA ASP A 577 13.40 2.88 -2.18
C ASP A 577 14.52 3.35 -3.10
N ASN A 578 14.16 4.00 -4.21
CA ASN A 578 15.07 4.34 -5.29
C ASN A 578 15.32 5.84 -5.33
N HIS A 579 16.01 6.36 -4.32
CA HIS A 579 16.25 7.79 -4.15
C HIS A 579 17.72 8.21 -4.28
N ASP A 580 18.59 7.41 -4.90
CA ASP A 580 20.03 7.72 -4.99
C ASP A 580 20.29 9.07 -5.69
N LEU A 581 19.64 9.32 -6.83
CA LEU A 581 19.79 10.59 -7.53
C LEU A 581 19.26 11.79 -6.71
N MET A 582 18.14 11.61 -6.02
CA MET A 582 17.58 12.66 -5.15
C MET A 582 18.48 12.94 -3.94
N ALA A 583 19.08 11.91 -3.35
CA ALA A 583 20.03 12.04 -2.25
C ALA A 583 21.31 12.81 -2.66
N LEU A 584 21.72 12.69 -3.92
CA LEU A 584 22.94 13.33 -4.44
C LEU A 584 22.73 14.77 -4.90
N PHE A 585 21.59 15.04 -5.54
CA PHE A 585 21.36 16.31 -6.24
C PHE A 585 20.20 17.13 -5.64
N GLY A 586 19.56 16.61 -4.58
CA GLY A 586 18.38 17.20 -3.96
C GLY A 586 17.09 16.83 -4.70
N ASN A 587 15.95 17.00 -4.02
CA ASN A 587 14.63 16.60 -4.54
C ASN A 587 14.15 17.44 -5.74
N ASP A 588 14.70 18.64 -5.95
CA ASP A 588 14.27 19.54 -7.02
C ASP A 588 14.57 18.98 -8.42
N VAL A 589 15.50 18.03 -8.57
CA VAL A 589 15.76 17.35 -9.86
C VAL A 589 14.52 16.61 -10.39
N MET A 590 13.61 16.18 -9.51
CA MET A 590 12.35 15.57 -9.93
C MET A 590 11.49 16.55 -10.75
N LEU A 591 11.56 17.85 -10.45
CA LEU A 591 10.83 18.89 -11.19
C LEU A 591 11.36 18.98 -12.63
N ASP A 592 12.67 18.91 -12.79
CA ASP A 592 13.30 18.91 -14.11
C ASP A 592 12.86 17.69 -14.91
N TRP A 593 12.81 16.51 -14.29
CA TRP A 593 12.36 15.29 -14.97
C TRP A 593 10.93 15.41 -15.50
N PHE A 594 10.00 15.88 -14.67
CA PHE A 594 8.60 16.06 -15.08
C PHE A 594 8.45 17.18 -16.13
N LYS A 595 9.18 18.29 -16.00
CA LYS A 595 9.14 19.39 -16.99
C LYS A 595 9.72 18.97 -18.34
N THR A 596 10.87 18.28 -18.33
CA THR A 596 11.49 17.74 -19.54
C THR A 596 10.59 16.69 -20.20
N ALA A 597 9.97 15.81 -19.43
CA ALA A 597 8.99 14.86 -19.96
C ALA A 597 7.83 15.61 -20.63
N ALA A 598 7.18 16.56 -19.93
CA ALA A 598 6.05 17.32 -20.44
C ALA A 598 6.36 18.07 -21.75
N ALA A 599 7.59 18.56 -21.92
CA ALA A 599 8.02 19.24 -23.13
C ALA A 599 8.20 18.31 -24.35
N ASN A 600 8.38 17.00 -24.13
CA ASN A 600 8.76 16.04 -25.18
C ASN A 600 7.71 14.95 -25.46
N VAL A 601 6.74 14.74 -24.57
CA VAL A 601 5.62 13.79 -24.78
C VAL A 601 4.52 14.37 -25.68
N ALA A 602 3.51 13.57 -26.00
CA ALA A 602 2.33 14.05 -26.72
C ALA A 602 1.62 15.16 -25.91
N PRO A 603 1.12 16.23 -26.56
CA PRO A 603 0.44 17.30 -25.82
C PRO A 603 -0.72 16.74 -24.98
N GLY A 604 -0.73 17.05 -23.69
CA GLY A 604 -1.74 16.57 -22.75
C GLY A 604 -1.56 15.12 -22.28
N ALA A 605 -0.49 14.42 -22.66
CA ALA A 605 -0.20 13.09 -22.11
C ALA A 605 0.05 13.17 -20.60
N PRO A 606 -0.70 12.43 -19.76
CA PRO A 606 -0.52 12.46 -18.32
C PRO A 606 0.81 11.82 -17.90
N LEU A 607 1.44 12.45 -16.91
CA LEU A 607 2.72 12.06 -16.33
C LEU A 607 2.51 11.54 -14.91
N TYR A 608 3.05 10.36 -14.62
CA TYR A 608 2.77 9.63 -13.38
C TYR A 608 3.99 9.57 -12.47
N LEU A 609 3.70 9.65 -11.18
CA LEU A 609 4.54 9.08 -10.13
C LEU A 609 4.03 7.65 -9.87
N ASN A 610 4.89 6.65 -9.96
CA ASN A 610 4.54 5.23 -9.81
C ASN A 610 5.36 4.61 -8.67
N ASP A 611 4.74 3.76 -7.85
CA ASP A 611 5.43 3.08 -6.73
C ASP A 611 4.71 1.78 -6.34
N TYR A 612 5.43 0.88 -5.69
CA TYR A 612 4.89 -0.35 -5.10
C TYR A 612 4.45 -0.11 -3.66
N ALA A 613 3.79 -1.11 -3.04
CA ALA A 613 3.31 -1.12 -1.65
C ALA A 613 2.45 0.06 -1.19
N ASN A 614 2.16 0.97 -2.10
CA ASN A 614 1.40 2.17 -1.86
C ASN A 614 -0.11 1.92 -1.91
N HIS A 615 -0.58 0.67 -1.94
CA HIS A 615 -1.98 0.30 -2.15
C HIS A 615 -2.74 -0.07 -0.86
N ASP A 616 -2.08 -0.11 0.30
CA ASP A 616 -2.73 -0.32 1.61
C ASP A 616 -2.04 0.48 2.72
N LEU A 617 -2.63 1.63 3.08
CA LEU A 617 -2.19 2.53 4.15
C LEU A 617 -2.17 1.90 5.55
N LEU A 618 -2.95 0.84 5.79
CA LEU A 618 -3.03 0.16 7.08
C LEU A 618 -1.94 -0.91 7.20
N ALA A 619 -1.62 -1.57 6.08
CA ALA A 619 -0.57 -2.57 6.02
C ALA A 619 0.83 -1.95 5.86
N ASP A 620 0.96 -0.88 5.07
CA ASP A 620 2.24 -0.21 4.77
C ASP A 620 2.16 1.32 4.84
N ARG A 621 1.85 1.80 6.05
CA ARG A 621 1.69 3.22 6.32
C ARG A 621 2.92 4.06 5.93
N PRO A 622 4.18 3.69 6.26
CA PRO A 622 5.34 4.50 5.92
C PRO A 622 5.51 4.71 4.41
N HIS A 623 5.34 3.65 3.62
CA HIS A 623 5.48 3.71 2.16
C HIS A 623 4.43 4.60 1.53
N CYS A 624 3.16 4.38 1.87
CA CYS A 624 2.06 5.22 1.39
C CYS A 624 2.24 6.69 1.78
N LEU A 625 2.64 6.99 3.02
CA LEU A 625 2.85 8.37 3.47
C LEU A 625 3.99 9.04 2.73
N GLU A 626 5.08 8.34 2.44
CA GLU A 626 6.18 8.90 1.64
C GLU A 626 5.75 9.14 0.19
N PHE A 627 4.99 8.22 -0.40
CA PHE A 627 4.41 8.42 -1.73
C PHE A 627 3.53 9.69 -1.78
N PHE A 628 2.70 9.91 -0.75
CA PHE A 628 1.96 11.17 -0.59
C PHE A 628 2.87 12.40 -0.49
N LYS A 629 3.96 12.31 0.28
CA LYS A 629 4.91 13.43 0.42
C LYS A 629 5.55 13.79 -0.91
N VAL A 630 6.01 12.80 -1.69
CA VAL A 630 6.61 13.03 -3.00
C VAL A 630 5.58 13.61 -3.98
N ALA A 631 4.38 13.04 -4.04
CA ALA A 631 3.31 13.55 -4.90
C ALA A 631 2.93 15.00 -4.54
N LYS A 632 2.80 15.30 -3.24
CA LYS A 632 2.51 16.65 -2.74
C LYS A 632 3.66 17.61 -3.05
N PHE A 633 4.91 17.20 -2.86
CA PHE A 633 6.10 17.99 -3.22
C PHE A 633 6.08 18.38 -4.70
N LEU A 634 5.91 17.41 -5.60
CA LEU A 634 5.83 17.63 -7.04
C LEU A 634 4.75 18.65 -7.39
N ARG A 635 3.54 18.47 -6.84
CA ARG A 635 2.41 19.36 -7.09
C ARG A 635 2.64 20.77 -6.55
N THR A 636 3.09 20.90 -5.29
CA THR A 636 3.33 22.20 -4.65
C THR A 636 4.43 22.99 -5.35
N LYS A 637 5.43 22.31 -5.92
CA LYS A 637 6.53 22.92 -6.67
C LYS A 637 6.22 23.15 -8.17
N GLY A 638 5.00 22.83 -8.61
CA GLY A 638 4.54 23.08 -9.98
C GLY A 638 5.08 22.09 -11.02
N ALA A 639 5.40 20.86 -10.62
CA ALA A 639 5.64 19.79 -11.58
C ALA A 639 4.34 19.45 -12.32
N PRO A 640 4.38 19.15 -13.63
CA PRO A 640 3.21 18.70 -14.41
C PRO A 640 2.80 17.26 -14.08
N LEU A 641 2.52 16.97 -12.80
CA LEU A 641 2.03 15.68 -12.33
C LEU A 641 0.57 15.48 -12.78
N GLY A 642 0.35 14.49 -13.64
CA GLY A 642 -0.94 14.19 -14.25
C GLY A 642 -1.70 13.02 -13.64
N GLY A 643 -1.06 12.21 -12.79
CA GLY A 643 -1.71 11.07 -12.15
C GLY A 643 -0.82 10.33 -11.14
N LEU A 644 -1.42 9.36 -10.43
CA LEU A 644 -0.79 8.52 -9.43
C LEU A 644 -0.83 7.05 -9.86
N GLY A 645 0.32 6.38 -9.85
CA GLY A 645 0.48 4.96 -10.20
C GLY A 645 0.67 4.11 -8.95
N LEU A 646 -0.21 3.13 -8.76
CA LEU A 646 -0.10 2.11 -7.72
C LEU A 646 0.20 0.78 -8.41
N GLN A 647 1.39 0.23 -8.22
CA GLN A 647 1.78 -1.02 -8.90
C GLN A 647 0.80 -2.15 -8.59
N GLY A 648 0.47 -2.35 -7.31
CA GLY A 648 -0.52 -3.36 -6.93
C GLY A 648 -0.01 -4.79 -7.00
N HIS A 649 1.28 -5.00 -6.73
CA HIS A 649 1.85 -6.32 -6.48
C HIS A 649 1.34 -6.90 -5.17
N ILE A 650 0.66 -8.05 -5.24
CA ILE A 650 0.01 -8.70 -4.09
C ILE A 650 0.76 -9.99 -3.75
N GLY A 651 1.16 -10.12 -2.49
CA GLY A 651 1.80 -11.32 -1.97
C GLY A 651 0.84 -12.49 -1.79
N ALA A 652 1.35 -13.59 -1.22
CA ALA A 652 0.59 -14.82 -1.00
C ALA A 652 -0.53 -14.67 0.03
N GLN A 653 -0.43 -13.64 0.88
CA GLN A 653 -1.43 -13.22 1.85
C GLN A 653 -2.00 -11.84 1.44
N PRO A 654 -3.11 -11.81 0.67
CA PRO A 654 -3.69 -10.57 0.20
C PRO A 654 -4.25 -9.71 1.33
N ASN A 655 -4.15 -8.40 1.18
CA ASN A 655 -4.78 -7.45 2.09
C ASN A 655 -6.31 -7.39 1.86
N PRO A 656 -7.13 -7.05 2.86
CA PRO A 656 -8.56 -6.84 2.64
C PRO A 656 -8.85 -5.75 1.59
N PRO A 657 -9.76 -5.97 0.61
CA PRO A 657 -10.13 -4.95 -0.39
C PRO A 657 -10.60 -3.63 0.22
N ILE A 658 -11.22 -3.64 1.40
CA ILE A 658 -11.67 -2.41 2.06
C ILE A 658 -10.51 -1.50 2.49
N ASN A 659 -9.35 -2.06 2.81
CA ASN A 659 -8.15 -1.27 3.13
C ASN A 659 -7.61 -0.58 1.88
N VAL A 660 -7.62 -1.29 0.76
CA VAL A 660 -7.27 -0.74 -0.55
C VAL A 660 -8.24 0.37 -0.93
N LEU A 661 -9.54 0.23 -0.64
CA LEU A 661 -10.53 1.29 -0.87
C LEU A 661 -10.18 2.56 -0.10
N ALA A 662 -9.96 2.45 1.21
CA ALA A 662 -9.59 3.59 2.05
C ALA A 662 -8.30 4.27 1.56
N THR A 663 -7.37 3.50 1.02
CA THR A 663 -6.13 4.02 0.43
C THR A 663 -6.39 4.77 -0.87
N LEU A 664 -7.24 4.23 -1.75
CA LEU A 664 -7.67 4.92 -2.96
C LEU A 664 -8.43 6.22 -2.65
N ASP A 665 -9.33 6.20 -1.65
CA ASP A 665 -10.06 7.38 -1.20
C ASP A 665 -9.10 8.47 -0.69
N ALA A 666 -8.08 8.10 0.08
CA ALA A 666 -7.07 9.04 0.55
C ALA A 666 -6.29 9.67 -0.61
N TYR A 667 -5.89 8.89 -1.63
CA TYR A 667 -5.20 9.46 -2.80
C TYR A 667 -6.13 10.30 -3.68
N ALA A 668 -7.43 9.98 -3.70
CA ALA A 668 -8.43 10.72 -4.46
C ALA A 668 -8.54 12.19 -4.05
N GLU A 669 -8.21 12.53 -2.79
CA GLU A 669 -8.15 13.91 -2.30
C GLU A 669 -7.14 14.78 -3.05
N MET A 670 -6.13 14.16 -3.70
CA MET A 670 -5.21 14.88 -4.57
C MET A 670 -5.88 15.36 -5.86
N LYS A 671 -7.09 14.87 -6.19
CA LYS A 671 -7.83 15.20 -7.42
C LYS A 671 -7.02 14.90 -8.68
N LEU A 672 -6.26 13.81 -8.63
CA LEU A 672 -5.52 13.25 -9.75
C LEU A 672 -6.08 11.87 -10.07
N PRO A 673 -6.10 11.47 -11.36
CA PRO A 673 -6.47 10.11 -11.72
C PRO A 673 -5.48 9.10 -11.14
N ILE A 674 -6.01 7.94 -10.76
CA ILE A 674 -5.26 6.81 -10.21
C ILE A 674 -5.20 5.70 -11.26
N ARG A 675 -4.03 5.15 -11.50
CA ARG A 675 -3.80 3.95 -12.31
C ARG A 675 -3.34 2.83 -11.39
N ILE A 676 -3.98 1.67 -11.49
CA ILE A 676 -3.33 0.43 -11.03
C ILE A 676 -2.48 -0.07 -12.18
N THR A 677 -1.17 -0.16 -11.97
CA THR A 677 -0.20 -0.20 -13.08
C THR A 677 0.41 -1.58 -13.31
N GLU A 678 0.49 -2.44 -12.27
CA GLU A 678 1.30 -3.67 -12.29
C GLU A 678 0.63 -4.81 -11.49
N PHE A 679 -0.70 -4.88 -11.50
CA PHE A 679 -1.46 -5.81 -10.67
C PHE A 679 -1.09 -7.28 -10.93
N ASP A 680 -0.65 -7.96 -9.89
CA ASP A 680 -0.45 -9.40 -9.89
C ASP A 680 -0.63 -9.95 -8.47
N ILE A 681 -0.88 -11.27 -8.36
CA ILE A 681 -1.06 -11.93 -7.07
C ILE A 681 -0.30 -13.25 -7.04
N ASP A 682 0.71 -13.32 -6.19
CA ASP A 682 1.67 -14.43 -6.13
C ASP A 682 1.29 -15.43 -5.02
N THR A 683 0.47 -16.43 -5.37
CA THR A 683 0.05 -17.49 -4.45
C THR A 683 -0.08 -18.83 -5.16
N ASP A 684 0.18 -19.92 -4.44
CA ASP A 684 -0.02 -21.29 -4.92
C ASP A 684 -1.49 -21.76 -4.78
N ASP A 685 -2.36 -20.95 -4.15
CA ASP A 685 -3.79 -21.21 -4.08
C ASP A 685 -4.53 -20.48 -5.22
N GLU A 686 -4.71 -21.17 -6.36
CA GLU A 686 -5.35 -20.59 -7.54
C GLU A 686 -6.80 -20.11 -7.29
N GLN A 687 -7.50 -20.67 -6.28
CA GLN A 687 -8.84 -20.22 -5.94
C GLN A 687 -8.79 -18.92 -5.13
N LEU A 688 -7.87 -18.80 -4.17
CA LEU A 688 -7.59 -17.52 -3.51
C LEU A 688 -7.19 -16.46 -4.53
N GLN A 689 -6.34 -16.83 -5.49
CA GLN A 689 -5.93 -15.95 -6.58
C GLN A 689 -7.12 -15.44 -7.38
N ALA A 690 -8.05 -16.33 -7.75
CA ALA A 690 -9.25 -15.97 -8.49
C ALA A 690 -10.20 -15.09 -7.69
N ASP A 691 -10.43 -15.42 -6.42
CA ASP A 691 -11.30 -14.62 -5.53
C ASP A 691 -10.73 -13.21 -5.35
N TYR A 692 -9.42 -13.08 -5.12
CA TYR A 692 -8.80 -11.78 -4.96
C TYR A 692 -8.74 -11.00 -6.29
N THR A 693 -8.50 -11.67 -7.42
CA THR A 693 -8.60 -11.04 -8.75
C THR A 693 -9.98 -10.45 -8.97
N ARG A 694 -11.05 -11.20 -8.63
CA ARG A 694 -12.44 -10.72 -8.72
C ARG A 694 -12.62 -9.47 -7.87
N ASP A 695 -12.21 -9.56 -6.61
CA ASP A 695 -12.51 -8.55 -5.60
C ASP A 695 -11.69 -7.27 -5.82
N PHE A 696 -10.41 -7.40 -6.17
CA PHE A 696 -9.54 -6.27 -6.49
C PHE A 696 -10.01 -5.54 -7.77
N LEU A 697 -10.41 -6.27 -8.81
CA LEU A 697 -10.94 -5.67 -10.04
C LEU A 697 -12.27 -4.96 -9.78
N ILE A 698 -13.21 -5.57 -9.05
CA ILE A 698 -14.48 -4.93 -8.68
C ILE A 698 -14.21 -3.64 -7.89
N LEU A 699 -13.32 -3.71 -6.91
CA LEU A 699 -12.96 -2.57 -6.08
C LEU A 699 -12.41 -1.42 -6.93
N ALA A 700 -11.34 -1.68 -7.68
CA ALA A 700 -10.66 -0.69 -8.51
C ALA A 700 -11.61 -0.12 -9.57
N TYR A 701 -12.43 -0.95 -10.21
CA TYR A 701 -13.40 -0.50 -11.19
C TYR A 701 -14.52 0.33 -10.55
N SER A 702 -14.87 0.11 -9.28
CA SER A 702 -15.89 0.89 -8.56
C SER A 702 -15.45 2.28 -8.12
N HIS A 703 -14.15 2.55 -8.04
CA HIS A 703 -13.64 3.80 -7.49
C HIS A 703 -13.57 4.90 -8.57
N PRO A 704 -14.20 6.08 -8.38
CA PRO A 704 -14.35 7.09 -9.43
C PRO A 704 -13.02 7.66 -9.95
N SER A 705 -12.01 7.82 -9.08
CA SER A 705 -10.69 8.34 -9.50
C SER A 705 -9.80 7.30 -10.17
N VAL A 706 -10.14 6.00 -10.10
CA VAL A 706 -9.35 4.98 -10.80
C VAL A 706 -9.78 4.99 -12.27
N VAL A 707 -8.80 5.06 -13.18
CA VAL A 707 -9.06 5.16 -14.63
C VAL A 707 -8.64 3.90 -15.41
N GLY A 708 -7.93 2.99 -14.75
CA GLY A 708 -7.65 1.67 -15.30
C GLY A 708 -6.84 0.76 -14.39
N VAL A 709 -6.85 -0.53 -14.74
CA VAL A 709 -6.06 -1.58 -14.10
C VAL A 709 -5.24 -2.30 -15.16
N GLN A 710 -3.95 -2.47 -14.90
CA GLN A 710 -3.03 -3.19 -15.75
C GLN A 710 -2.40 -4.35 -14.97
N HIS A 711 -2.38 -5.55 -15.55
CA HIS A 711 -1.65 -6.69 -15.02
C HIS A 711 -0.15 -6.62 -15.35
N TRP A 712 0.75 -7.15 -14.50
CA TRP A 712 2.20 -7.18 -14.82
C TRP A 712 2.63 -8.44 -15.59
N GLY A 713 1.97 -8.67 -16.72
CA GLY A 713 2.08 -9.89 -17.53
C GLY A 713 0.87 -10.79 -17.34
N PHE A 714 0.64 -11.70 -18.29
CA PHE A 714 -0.54 -12.57 -18.27
C PHE A 714 -0.25 -14.05 -18.57
N TRP A 715 0.94 -14.39 -19.06
CA TRP A 715 1.31 -15.75 -19.43
C TRP A 715 2.54 -16.23 -18.64
N GLN A 716 2.47 -17.43 -18.07
CA GLN A 716 3.49 -17.98 -17.17
C GLN A 716 4.91 -18.00 -17.76
N GLN A 717 5.07 -18.14 -19.09
CA GLN A 717 6.40 -18.09 -19.74
C GLN A 717 6.89 -16.66 -20.06
N ALA A 718 6.06 -15.65 -19.78
CA ALA A 718 6.32 -14.24 -20.04
C ALA A 718 5.81 -13.40 -18.86
N HIS A 719 6.28 -13.74 -17.66
CA HIS A 719 5.91 -13.06 -16.41
C HIS A 719 7.07 -13.17 -15.41
N TRP A 720 7.44 -12.07 -14.76
CA TRP A 720 8.53 -12.02 -13.78
C TRP A 720 8.26 -12.91 -12.54
N ARG A 721 6.99 -13.02 -12.14
CA ARG A 721 6.44 -14.00 -11.18
C ARG A 721 5.51 -15.02 -11.88
N PRO A 722 6.03 -16.13 -12.45
CA PRO A 722 5.25 -17.03 -13.29
C PRO A 722 3.93 -17.53 -12.67
N LYS A 723 3.88 -17.70 -11.34
CA LYS A 723 2.68 -18.13 -10.61
C LYS A 723 1.55 -17.10 -10.65
N SER A 724 1.84 -15.82 -10.84
CA SER A 724 0.85 -14.75 -10.84
C SER A 724 0.11 -14.58 -12.17
N ALA A 725 0.58 -15.23 -13.24
CA ALA A 725 -0.03 -15.16 -14.56
C ALA A 725 -1.48 -15.68 -14.59
N LEU A 726 -2.25 -15.22 -15.58
CA LEU A 726 -3.61 -15.69 -15.88
C LEU A 726 -3.60 -17.04 -16.62
N PHE A 727 -2.60 -17.28 -17.46
CA PHE A 727 -2.43 -18.51 -18.24
C PHE A 727 -1.21 -19.27 -17.79
N ARG A 728 -1.34 -20.59 -17.68
CA ARG A 728 -0.21 -21.49 -17.45
C ARG A 728 0.69 -21.55 -18.68
N ALA A 729 1.85 -22.18 -18.51
CA ALA A 729 2.86 -22.29 -19.56
C ALA A 729 2.33 -22.97 -20.83
N ASP A 730 1.39 -23.91 -20.68
CA ASP A 730 0.73 -24.65 -21.76
C ASP A 730 -0.53 -23.96 -22.32
N TRP A 731 -0.75 -22.68 -21.98
CA TRP A 731 -1.93 -21.87 -22.31
C TRP A 731 -3.25 -22.32 -21.65
N SER A 732 -3.23 -23.32 -20.76
CA SER A 732 -4.42 -23.63 -19.98
C SER A 732 -4.80 -22.46 -19.06
N GLU A 733 -6.09 -22.14 -19.03
CA GLU A 733 -6.61 -21.04 -18.21
C GLU A 733 -6.56 -21.40 -16.72
N LYS A 734 -6.14 -20.43 -15.92
CA LYS A 734 -6.31 -20.49 -14.47
C LYS A 734 -7.69 -19.95 -14.07
N PRO A 735 -8.20 -20.30 -12.87
CA PRO A 735 -9.44 -19.74 -12.36
C PRO A 735 -9.49 -18.20 -12.38
N SER A 736 -8.36 -17.51 -12.16
CA SER A 736 -8.23 -16.05 -12.27
C SER A 736 -8.47 -15.51 -13.69
N ALA A 737 -8.05 -16.23 -14.74
CA ALA A 737 -8.35 -15.86 -16.12
C ALA A 737 -9.86 -15.91 -16.42
N LYS A 738 -10.55 -16.93 -15.90
CA LYS A 738 -12.01 -17.07 -16.07
C LYS A 738 -12.75 -15.93 -15.38
N VAL A 739 -12.34 -15.58 -14.17
CA VAL A 739 -12.85 -14.42 -13.42
C VAL A 739 -12.65 -13.13 -14.22
N TYR A 740 -11.44 -12.91 -14.73
CA TYR A 740 -11.12 -11.72 -15.52
C TYR A 740 -12.01 -11.63 -16.76
N ARG A 741 -12.12 -12.71 -17.54
CA ARG A 741 -12.97 -12.76 -18.75
C ARG A 741 -14.44 -12.51 -18.42
N ASP A 742 -14.95 -13.13 -17.35
CA ASP A 742 -16.34 -12.95 -16.93
C ASP A 742 -16.62 -11.49 -16.55
N LEU A 743 -15.77 -10.87 -15.74
CA LEU A 743 -15.94 -9.47 -15.37
C LEU A 743 -15.77 -8.52 -16.57
N VAL A 744 -14.62 -8.58 -17.26
CA VAL A 744 -14.21 -7.55 -18.24
C VAL A 744 -14.88 -7.74 -19.60
N LEU A 745 -15.03 -8.97 -20.07
CA LEU A 745 -15.52 -9.25 -21.43
C LEU A 745 -17.03 -9.58 -21.48
N ARG A 746 -17.63 -9.95 -20.33
CA ARG A 746 -19.06 -10.27 -20.23
C ARG A 746 -19.83 -9.27 -19.38
N GLN A 747 -19.55 -9.16 -18.08
CA GLN A 747 -20.36 -8.38 -17.14
C GLN A 747 -20.22 -6.87 -17.37
N TRP A 748 -19.00 -6.37 -17.58
CA TRP A 748 -18.69 -4.96 -17.84
C TRP A 748 -18.65 -4.64 -19.34
N ARG A 749 -19.56 -5.27 -20.09
CA ARG A 749 -19.70 -5.09 -21.53
C ARG A 749 -21.15 -4.87 -21.91
N THR A 750 -21.46 -3.71 -22.48
CA THR A 750 -22.84 -3.41 -22.87
C THR A 750 -23.21 -4.11 -24.17
N ARG A 751 -24.30 -4.88 -24.14
CA ARG A 751 -24.99 -5.42 -25.31
C ARG A 751 -26.49 -5.23 -25.13
N LEU A 752 -27.12 -4.48 -26.01
CA LEU A 752 -28.56 -4.25 -25.99
C LEU A 752 -29.17 -4.67 -27.32
N GLN A 753 -30.25 -5.44 -27.27
CA GLN A 753 -31.12 -5.73 -28.39
C GLN A 753 -32.54 -5.31 -28.00
N GLY A 754 -33.18 -4.53 -28.86
CA GLY A 754 -34.52 -4.03 -28.61
C GLY A 754 -35.24 -3.63 -29.89
N GLN A 755 -36.48 -3.16 -29.75
CA GLN A 755 -37.25 -2.60 -30.85
C GLN A 755 -37.60 -1.14 -30.57
N ALA A 756 -37.47 -0.30 -31.60
CA ALA A 756 -37.88 1.10 -31.51
C ALA A 756 -39.39 1.18 -31.25
N GLY A 757 -39.79 1.91 -30.20
CA GLY A 757 -41.20 2.15 -29.92
C GLY A 757 -41.88 2.97 -31.01
N ALA A 758 -43.19 3.23 -30.89
CA ALA A 758 -43.96 3.97 -31.91
C ALA A 758 -43.38 5.35 -32.29
N LYS A 759 -42.64 5.99 -31.38
CA LYS A 759 -41.93 7.28 -31.61
C LYS A 759 -40.51 7.11 -32.16
N GLY A 760 -40.14 5.93 -32.65
CA GLY A 760 -38.81 5.63 -33.18
C GLY A 760 -37.69 5.71 -32.15
N LYS A 761 -37.94 5.40 -30.88
CA LYS A 761 -36.93 5.50 -29.81
C LYS A 761 -36.67 4.17 -29.11
N VAL A 762 -35.41 3.94 -28.75
CA VAL A 762 -34.96 2.90 -27.81
C VAL A 762 -34.04 3.57 -26.79
N ALA A 763 -34.24 3.31 -25.51
CA ALA A 763 -33.37 3.81 -24.45
C ALA A 763 -32.64 2.64 -23.76
N GLY A 764 -31.46 2.94 -23.22
CA GLY A 764 -30.68 1.99 -22.45
C GLY A 764 -29.69 2.71 -21.55
N ARG A 765 -28.96 1.91 -20.76
CA ARG A 765 -27.86 2.39 -19.92
C ARG A 765 -26.66 1.49 -20.16
N GLY A 766 -25.50 2.08 -20.45
CA GLY A 766 -24.33 1.34 -20.90
C GLY A 766 -23.04 1.83 -20.24
N PHE A 767 -22.06 0.93 -20.13
CA PHE A 767 -20.71 1.23 -19.66
C PHE A 767 -20.01 2.28 -20.54
N HIS A 768 -19.20 3.15 -19.96
CA HIS A 768 -18.46 4.15 -20.74
C HIS A 768 -17.52 3.49 -21.73
N GLY A 769 -17.50 4.01 -22.96
CA GLY A 769 -16.76 3.41 -24.06
C GLY A 769 -17.29 3.78 -25.43
N ASP A 770 -16.76 3.13 -26.45
CA ASP A 770 -17.16 3.31 -27.84
C ASP A 770 -18.13 2.21 -28.25
N TYR A 771 -19.09 2.59 -29.08
CA TYR A 771 -20.24 1.79 -29.44
C TYR A 771 -20.48 1.78 -30.94
N VAL A 772 -21.09 0.70 -31.40
CA VAL A 772 -21.78 0.59 -32.68
C VAL A 772 -23.27 0.40 -32.40
N VAL A 773 -24.10 1.18 -33.08
CA VAL A 773 -25.54 0.93 -33.19
C VAL A 773 -25.86 0.46 -34.60
N THR A 774 -26.64 -0.61 -34.69
CA THR A 774 -27.21 -1.14 -35.93
C THR A 774 -28.73 -1.11 -35.83
N VAL A 775 -29.38 -0.56 -36.85
CA VAL A 775 -30.83 -0.47 -36.95
C VAL A 775 -31.29 -1.19 -38.21
N GLU A 776 -32.31 -2.02 -38.10
CA GLU A 776 -32.87 -2.78 -39.22
C GLU A 776 -34.39 -2.73 -39.23
N LYS A 777 -34.98 -2.54 -40.41
CA LYS A 777 -36.42 -2.67 -40.64
C LYS A 777 -36.70 -2.95 -42.12
N ASP A 778 -37.57 -3.92 -42.41
CA ASP A 778 -38.04 -4.25 -43.75
C ASP A 778 -36.91 -4.43 -44.79
N GLY A 779 -35.82 -5.09 -44.40
CA GLY A 779 -34.63 -5.32 -45.25
C GLY A 779 -33.70 -4.12 -45.42
N LYS A 780 -34.05 -2.96 -44.86
CA LYS A 780 -33.17 -1.78 -44.78
C LYS A 780 -32.36 -1.81 -43.50
N HIS A 781 -31.10 -1.41 -43.57
CA HIS A 781 -30.23 -1.32 -42.40
C HIS A 781 -29.43 -0.02 -42.40
N ALA A 782 -29.09 0.45 -41.20
CA ALA A 782 -28.18 1.57 -40.96
C ALA A 782 -27.27 1.25 -39.78
N GLN A 783 -26.02 1.70 -39.85
CA GLN A 783 -25.04 1.53 -38.79
C GLN A 783 -24.34 2.85 -38.49
N GLN A 784 -24.12 3.13 -37.21
CA GLN A 784 -23.44 4.35 -36.76
C GLN A 784 -22.62 4.07 -35.50
N THR A 785 -21.51 4.79 -35.32
CA THR A 785 -20.73 4.76 -34.08
C THR A 785 -21.12 5.91 -33.16
N PHE A 786 -21.01 5.67 -31.86
CA PHE A 786 -21.13 6.71 -30.83
C PHE A 786 -20.29 6.37 -29.61
N ALA A 787 -20.20 7.30 -28.68
CA ALA A 787 -19.42 7.17 -27.45
C ALA A 787 -20.29 7.47 -26.24
N LEU A 788 -20.10 6.73 -25.16
CA LEU A 788 -20.54 7.09 -23.82
C LEU A 788 -19.33 7.50 -23.00
N ARG A 789 -19.41 8.66 -22.34
CA ARG A 789 -18.33 9.24 -21.55
C ARG A 789 -18.84 9.66 -20.17
N PRO A 790 -17.98 9.70 -19.13
CA PRO A 790 -18.38 10.05 -17.77
C PRO A 790 -18.99 11.45 -17.63
N GLU A 791 -18.62 12.39 -18.50
CA GLU A 791 -19.04 13.79 -18.43
C GLU A 791 -20.47 13.99 -18.94
N GLU A 792 -21.03 13.01 -19.67
CA GLU A 792 -22.38 13.05 -20.22
C GLU A 792 -23.32 12.13 -19.45
N ALA A 793 -24.30 12.72 -18.74
CA ALA A 793 -25.31 11.94 -18.03
C ALA A 793 -26.22 11.15 -19.01
N ARG A 794 -26.45 11.70 -20.21
CA ARG A 794 -27.27 11.07 -21.26
C ARG A 794 -26.80 11.46 -22.66
N THR A 795 -26.57 10.47 -23.51
CA THR A 795 -26.21 10.67 -24.93
C THR A 795 -27.39 10.33 -25.84
N THR A 796 -27.72 11.20 -26.81
CA THR A 796 -28.76 10.94 -27.83
C THR A 796 -28.12 10.72 -29.19
N VAL A 797 -28.44 9.60 -29.84
CA VAL A 797 -27.89 9.19 -31.13
C VAL A 797 -29.02 9.12 -32.14
N VAL A 798 -28.95 9.92 -33.20
CA VAL A 798 -29.94 9.91 -34.29
C VAL A 798 -29.42 9.06 -35.43
N VAL A 799 -30.06 7.92 -35.68
CA VAL A 799 -29.72 7.01 -36.79
C VAL A 799 -30.74 7.20 -37.91
N LYS A 800 -30.25 7.50 -39.11
CA LYS A 800 -31.10 7.63 -40.31
C LYS A 800 -31.20 6.30 -41.04
N LEU A 801 -32.41 5.79 -41.20
CA LEU A 801 -32.70 4.61 -42.01
C LEU A 801 -33.00 5.06 -43.46
N PRO A 802 -32.32 4.48 -44.47
CA PRO A 802 -32.53 4.83 -45.88
C PRO A 802 -33.90 4.37 -46.42
#